data_AF-A0A2H0V954-F1
#
_entry.id   AF-A0A2H0V954-F1
#
_cell.length_a   1.000
_cell.length_b   1.000
_cell.length_c   1.000
_cell.angle_alpha   90.00
_cell.angle_beta   90.00
_cell.angle_gamma   90.00
#
_symmetry.space_group_name_H-M   'P 1'
#
loop_
_entity.id
_entity.type
_entity.pdbx_description
1 polymer ?
#
loop_
_entity_poly.entity_id
_entity_poly.type
_entity_poly.pdbx_seq_one_letter_code
_entity_poly.pdbx_strand_id
1 'polypeptide(L)'
;MKISNLLSRPSDKLKNCHNNSLLFISLLMICGAIIYYFYALNWIGVVLTIIFSVGIFIALQALYNKHGADSSEDLTLAERIDTTNKKPYLQKYYLLSLYVASYLGAGAMLISSRSDRALITPWAIIPTDFFWLYALTSLFLVFILIKKDLSNTTKLVLLSAHYFISLGVAIIVYKISYGYDPFIHEATMRLIDTKGFVLPKPPYYLGEYSLIIVLHKISGLTIAGLNKILVPILVAIFLPTALYKFLKSWLAENIESAKKISHNNIFLIILFLLSLTFSPFILSTPQNLSYLFLILTILSGLSSSRPAATWILALATTALHPLAGLPALTFAAVVSLTSAKNILSQQWQKIIKSGIFLFSSLALPLTLFFAAGRDNKLAGSQNIFSSFKPWLINTSSAGREDFLSNFVYFFANNYPLFIILLGLATVLYYYFYNRQQTNNLTKYQENASNIIKIIIPSLLIAYLLSKQINFNDLINYEQSDYASRLPIIIIIFLLPFWLMAGYNLIKKIRQSERAIQIICLIFGLGLLNVALYSSYPRFDKYWNSHGYSTSQNDIEAVKSVARDTDMPYIVLANQQVSAAALKELGFDHYHDSSAGAIYFYPIPTGGPLYQYYLDMVYKAPDQKTMTEAMAFAGVERGYLIVNKYWYQSDRIIAAARLTAQEWWDINNEVYIFKY
;
A
#
# COMPACT_ATOMS: atom_id res chain seq x y z
N MET A 1 -41.83 -11.25 20.62
CA MET A 1 -40.57 -11.08 19.86
C MET A 1 -40.34 -12.37 19.06
N LYS A 2 -40.63 -12.37 17.75
CA LYS A 2 -40.69 -13.60 16.94
C LYS A 2 -39.28 -14.11 16.58
N ILE A 3 -39.06 -15.40 16.82
CA ILE A 3 -37.83 -16.19 16.53
C ILE A 3 -37.47 -16.23 15.02
N SER A 4 -38.33 -15.73 14.14
CA SER A 4 -38.08 -15.67 12.69
C SER A 4 -36.95 -14.71 12.27
N ASN A 5 -36.51 -13.79 13.13
CA ASN A 5 -35.41 -12.86 12.82
C ASN A 5 -33.99 -13.46 12.99
N LEU A 6 -33.85 -14.68 13.54
CA LEU A 6 -32.55 -15.32 13.74
C LEU A 6 -32.06 -16.12 12.51
N LEU A 7 -32.95 -16.38 11.55
CA LEU A 7 -32.67 -17.12 10.31
C LEU A 7 -32.48 -16.18 9.10
N SER A 8 -31.75 -15.07 9.27
CA SER A 8 -31.22 -14.36 8.09
C SER A 8 -30.25 -15.27 7.32
N ARG A 9 -30.38 -15.27 5.99
CA ARG A 9 -29.60 -16.14 5.09
C ARG A 9 -28.09 -15.95 5.34
N PRO A 10 -27.26 -17.00 5.27
CA PRO A 10 -25.82 -16.91 5.52
C PRO A 10 -25.13 -15.82 4.68
N SER A 11 -25.62 -15.57 3.46
CA SER A 11 -25.10 -14.54 2.55
C SER A 11 -25.26 -13.10 3.06
N ASP A 12 -26.29 -12.82 3.85
CA ASP A 12 -26.55 -11.46 4.34
C ASP A 12 -25.84 -11.19 5.68
N LYS A 13 -25.66 -12.22 6.51
CA LYS A 13 -24.79 -12.15 7.70
C LYS A 13 -23.33 -11.83 7.34
N LEU A 14 -22.80 -12.45 6.28
CA LEU A 14 -21.42 -12.23 5.81
C LEU A 14 -21.20 -10.82 5.20
N LYS A 15 -22.19 -10.28 4.45
CA LYS A 15 -22.11 -8.91 3.91
C LYS A 15 -22.06 -7.86 5.03
N ASN A 16 -22.88 -8.05 6.06
CA ASN A 16 -22.89 -7.19 7.23
C ASN A 16 -21.58 -7.32 8.02
N CYS A 17 -21.05 -8.53 8.18
CA CYS A 17 -19.77 -8.75 8.86
C CYS A 17 -18.61 -7.97 8.23
N HIS A 18 -18.48 -7.97 6.90
CA HIS A 18 -17.38 -7.28 6.22
C HIS A 18 -17.43 -5.74 6.35
N ASN A 19 -18.62 -5.16 6.16
CA ASN A 19 -18.79 -3.71 6.34
C ASN A 19 -18.57 -3.32 7.80
N ASN A 20 -19.07 -4.13 8.73
CA ASN A 20 -18.93 -3.90 10.16
C ASN A 20 -17.47 -4.00 10.59
N SER A 21 -16.71 -4.99 10.08
CA SER A 21 -15.29 -5.13 10.40
C SER A 21 -14.47 -3.97 9.84
N LEU A 22 -14.72 -3.54 8.59
CA LEU A 22 -14.03 -2.38 8.02
C LEU A 22 -14.34 -1.10 8.80
N LEU A 23 -15.62 -0.89 9.14
CA LEU A 23 -16.04 0.25 9.94
C LEU A 23 -15.37 0.24 11.31
N PHE A 24 -15.35 -0.91 11.98
CA PHE A 24 -14.73 -1.05 13.29
C PHE A 24 -13.22 -0.81 13.25
N ILE A 25 -12.51 -1.36 12.26
CA ILE A 25 -11.08 -1.11 12.05
C ILE A 25 -10.82 0.39 11.80
N SER A 26 -11.67 1.05 11.00
CA SER A 26 -11.58 2.50 10.78
C SER A 26 -11.72 3.29 12.08
N LEU A 27 -12.70 2.92 12.91
CA LEU A 27 -12.95 3.57 14.19
C LEU A 27 -11.81 3.32 15.19
N LEU A 28 -11.20 2.13 15.20
CA LEU A 28 -10.00 1.85 16.00
C LEU A 28 -8.85 2.78 15.62
N MET A 29 -8.59 2.95 14.32
CA MET A 29 -7.52 3.86 13.86
C MET A 29 -7.81 5.32 14.24
N ILE A 30 -9.06 5.78 14.10
CA ILE A 30 -9.43 7.17 14.41
C ILE A 30 -9.36 7.45 15.91
N CYS A 31 -10.09 6.67 16.72
CA CYS A 31 -10.12 6.86 18.18
C CYS A 31 -8.72 6.63 18.77
N GLY A 32 -8.02 5.64 18.24
CA GLY A 32 -6.65 5.32 18.58
C GLY A 32 -5.66 6.44 18.31
N ALA A 33 -5.71 7.03 17.12
CA ALA A 33 -4.89 8.19 16.76
C ALA A 33 -5.16 9.39 17.67
N ILE A 34 -6.44 9.69 17.96
CA ILE A 34 -6.83 10.79 18.85
C ILE A 34 -6.28 10.56 20.26
N ILE A 35 -6.52 9.38 20.84
CA ILE A 35 -6.04 9.06 22.19
C ILE A 35 -4.52 9.08 22.24
N TYR A 36 -3.85 8.49 21.25
CA TYR A 36 -2.39 8.50 21.22
C TYR A 36 -1.83 9.92 21.17
N TYR A 37 -2.39 10.78 20.33
CA TYR A 37 -1.94 12.16 20.18
C TYR A 37 -2.04 12.93 21.51
N PHE A 38 -3.19 12.88 22.19
CA PHE A 38 -3.44 13.64 23.42
C PHE A 38 -2.96 12.97 24.71
N TYR A 39 -2.76 11.64 24.72
CA TYR A 39 -2.43 10.88 25.91
C TYR A 39 -1.30 9.87 25.68
N ALA A 40 -1.60 8.58 25.53
CA ALA A 40 -0.65 7.48 25.37
C ALA A 40 -1.39 6.22 24.92
N LEU A 41 -0.67 5.21 24.41
CA LEU A 41 -1.17 3.87 24.10
C LEU A 41 -0.67 2.82 25.12
N ASN A 42 -0.62 3.20 26.40
CA ASN A 42 -0.55 2.24 27.49
C ASN A 42 -1.89 1.45 27.59
N TRP A 43 -2.02 0.54 28.56
CA TRP A 43 -3.26 -0.25 28.72
C TRP A 43 -4.52 0.60 28.89
N ILE A 44 -4.44 1.72 29.62
CA ILE A 44 -5.56 2.65 29.79
C ILE A 44 -5.93 3.25 28.43
N GLY A 45 -4.94 3.73 27.67
CA GLY A 45 -5.13 4.27 26.32
C GLY A 45 -5.80 3.27 25.39
N VAL A 46 -5.33 2.01 25.38
CA VAL A 46 -5.92 0.94 24.56
C VAL A 46 -7.36 0.62 24.97
N VAL A 47 -7.65 0.53 26.26
CA VAL A 47 -9.03 0.32 26.75
C VAL A 47 -9.94 1.48 26.34
N LEU A 48 -9.48 2.73 26.49
CA LEU A 48 -10.23 3.90 26.03
C LEU A 48 -10.45 3.87 24.52
N THR A 49 -9.46 3.46 23.72
CA THR A 49 -9.60 3.31 22.27
C THR A 49 -10.71 2.33 21.95
N ILE A 50 -10.71 1.15 22.57
CA ILE A 50 -11.73 0.12 22.34
C ILE A 50 -13.11 0.63 22.78
N ILE A 51 -13.23 1.22 23.98
CA ILE A 51 -14.51 1.74 24.50
C ILE A 51 -15.09 2.78 23.55
N PHE A 52 -14.31 3.77 23.12
CA PHE A 52 -14.82 4.79 22.19
C PHE A 52 -15.14 4.22 20.82
N SER A 53 -14.30 3.35 20.25
CA SER A 53 -14.59 2.73 18.96
C SER A 53 -15.86 1.87 19.01
N VAL A 54 -16.07 1.09 20.07
CA VAL A 54 -17.28 0.29 20.28
C VAL A 54 -18.50 1.20 20.51
N GLY A 55 -18.37 2.23 21.34
CA GLY A 55 -19.46 3.18 21.64
C GLY A 55 -19.93 3.91 20.37
N ILE A 56 -18.99 4.44 19.58
CA ILE A 56 -19.30 5.08 18.29
C ILE A 56 -19.88 4.06 17.31
N PHE A 57 -19.33 2.85 17.25
CA PHE A 57 -19.86 1.79 16.38
C PHE A 57 -21.32 1.47 16.71
N ILE A 58 -21.66 1.26 17.99
CA ILE A 58 -23.03 0.98 18.44
C ILE A 58 -23.94 2.17 18.14
N ALA A 59 -23.50 3.41 18.41
CA ALA A 59 -24.27 4.61 18.12
C ALA A 59 -24.56 4.75 16.62
N LEU A 60 -23.57 4.51 15.76
CA LEU A 60 -23.76 4.51 14.30
C LEU A 60 -24.74 3.42 13.85
N GLN A 61 -24.65 2.21 14.40
CA GLN A 61 -25.59 1.13 14.09
C GLN A 61 -27.02 1.45 14.58
N ALA A 62 -27.17 2.09 15.74
CA ALA A 62 -28.47 2.51 16.25
C ALA A 62 -29.11 3.59 15.37
N LEU A 63 -28.33 4.60 14.95
CA LEU A 63 -28.76 5.62 14.00
C LEU A 63 -29.15 5.00 12.65
N TYR A 64 -28.35 4.03 12.19
CA TYR A 64 -28.61 3.31 10.95
C TYR A 64 -29.93 2.53 11.01
N ASN A 65 -30.17 1.78 12.08
CA ASN A 65 -31.39 1.00 12.25
C ASN A 65 -32.63 1.90 12.39
N LYS A 66 -32.51 3.08 13.00
CA LYS A 66 -33.62 4.03 13.16
C LYS A 66 -34.08 4.64 11.82
N HIS A 67 -33.19 4.81 10.86
CA HIS A 67 -33.51 5.35 9.53
C HIS A 67 -33.68 4.27 8.44
N GLY A 68 -33.35 3.01 8.77
CA GLY A 68 -33.45 1.87 7.85
C GLY A 68 -34.82 1.19 7.82
N ALA A 69 -35.75 1.57 8.71
CA ALA A 69 -37.08 0.95 8.79
C ALA A 69 -38.04 1.37 7.66
N ASP A 70 -37.80 2.52 6.99
CA ASP A 70 -38.70 3.06 5.95
C ASP A 70 -38.20 2.85 4.50
N SER A 71 -37.09 2.13 4.30
CA SER A 71 -36.51 1.93 2.95
C SER A 71 -36.18 0.47 2.63
N SER A 72 -36.92 -0.48 3.20
CA SER A 72 -37.10 -1.78 2.55
C SER A 72 -38.08 -1.62 1.38
N GLU A 73 -37.66 -0.89 0.34
CA GLU A 73 -37.96 -1.38 -1.01
C GLU A 73 -37.19 -2.69 -1.13
N ASP A 74 -37.83 -3.72 -0.61
CA ASP A 74 -37.52 -5.09 -0.90
C ASP A 74 -37.52 -5.21 -2.43
N LEU A 75 -36.31 -5.20 -3.00
CA LEU A 75 -36.01 -5.93 -4.22
C LEU A 75 -36.25 -7.42 -3.93
N THR A 76 -37.51 -7.80 -3.70
CA THR A 76 -38.06 -9.12 -3.94
C THR A 76 -38.10 -9.35 -5.45
N LEU A 77 -36.94 -9.31 -6.10
CA LEU A 77 -36.65 -10.38 -7.04
C LEU A 77 -36.25 -11.55 -6.17
N ALA A 78 -37.27 -12.26 -5.68
CA ALA A 78 -37.11 -13.63 -5.26
C ALA A 78 -36.45 -14.34 -6.45
N GLU A 79 -35.14 -14.58 -6.34
CA GLU A 79 -34.45 -15.62 -7.09
C GLU A 79 -35.30 -16.88 -6.85
N ARG A 80 -36.20 -17.17 -7.79
CA ARG A 80 -36.76 -18.49 -7.97
C ARG A 80 -35.54 -19.37 -8.19
N ILE A 81 -35.13 -20.05 -7.11
CA ILE A 81 -34.22 -21.16 -7.18
C ILE A 81 -34.97 -22.18 -8.02
N ASP A 82 -34.63 -22.23 -9.31
CA ASP A 82 -35.05 -23.27 -10.20
C ASP A 82 -34.37 -24.56 -9.71
N THR A 83 -35.08 -25.35 -8.90
CA THR A 83 -34.62 -26.61 -8.32
C THR A 83 -34.58 -27.74 -9.35
N THR A 84 -34.65 -27.44 -10.65
CA THR A 84 -34.74 -28.45 -11.71
C THR A 84 -33.50 -28.47 -12.60
N ASN A 85 -32.35 -28.82 -12.02
CA ASN A 85 -31.34 -29.61 -12.73
C ASN A 85 -30.25 -30.10 -11.77
N LYS A 86 -30.43 -31.31 -11.23
CA LYS A 86 -29.37 -32.08 -10.57
C LYS A 86 -28.34 -32.53 -11.62
N LYS A 87 -27.52 -31.61 -12.10
CA LYS A 87 -26.25 -31.95 -12.78
C LYS A 87 -25.23 -32.41 -11.73
N PRO A 88 -24.29 -33.30 -12.10
CA PRO A 88 -23.55 -34.10 -11.13
C PRO A 88 -22.68 -33.23 -10.21
N TYR A 89 -22.93 -33.37 -8.91
CA TYR A 89 -22.28 -32.64 -7.81
C TYR A 89 -20.74 -32.66 -7.90
N LEU A 90 -20.17 -33.75 -8.44
CA LEU A 90 -18.72 -33.98 -8.56
C LEU A 90 -17.98 -32.95 -9.47
N GLN A 91 -18.59 -32.52 -10.58
CA GLN A 91 -17.94 -31.57 -11.51
C GLN A 91 -17.82 -30.15 -10.94
N LYS A 92 -18.64 -29.79 -9.94
CA LYS A 92 -18.60 -28.47 -9.30
C LYS A 92 -17.39 -28.34 -8.38
N TYR A 93 -17.09 -29.37 -7.60
CA TYR A 93 -16.01 -29.35 -6.62
C TYR A 93 -14.64 -29.66 -7.23
N TYR A 94 -14.56 -30.39 -8.35
CA TYR A 94 -13.28 -30.71 -8.98
C TYR A 94 -12.42 -29.48 -9.30
N LEU A 95 -12.98 -28.46 -9.96
CA LEU A 95 -12.24 -27.21 -10.24
C LEU A 95 -11.84 -26.45 -8.98
N LEU A 96 -12.69 -26.48 -7.94
CA LEU A 96 -12.38 -25.84 -6.66
C LEU A 96 -11.23 -26.57 -5.97
N SER A 97 -11.24 -27.90 -5.96
CA SER A 97 -10.16 -28.72 -5.44
C SER A 97 -8.86 -28.49 -6.21
N LEU A 98 -8.90 -28.41 -7.53
CA LEU A 98 -7.73 -28.08 -8.35
C LEU A 98 -7.18 -26.69 -8.03
N TYR A 99 -8.04 -25.68 -7.89
CA TYR A 99 -7.62 -24.34 -7.48
C TYR A 99 -6.98 -24.35 -6.09
N VAL A 100 -7.59 -25.02 -5.12
CA VAL A 100 -7.05 -25.09 -3.75
C VAL A 100 -5.72 -25.84 -3.75
N ALA A 101 -5.61 -26.95 -4.48
CA ALA A 101 -4.36 -27.70 -4.59
C ALA A 101 -3.25 -26.87 -5.24
N SER A 102 -3.53 -26.16 -6.34
CA SER A 102 -2.54 -25.31 -7.00
C SER A 102 -2.15 -24.10 -6.15
N TYR A 103 -3.12 -23.51 -5.44
CA TYR A 103 -2.90 -22.42 -4.48
C TYR A 103 -2.00 -22.86 -3.32
N LEU A 104 -2.30 -24.00 -2.70
CA LEU A 104 -1.51 -24.57 -1.61
C LEU A 104 -0.11 -24.97 -2.11
N GLY A 105 0.00 -25.52 -3.32
CA GLY A 105 1.28 -25.81 -3.95
C GLY A 105 2.13 -24.56 -4.15
N ALA A 106 1.54 -23.47 -4.66
CA ALA A 106 2.23 -22.19 -4.82
C ALA A 106 2.66 -21.61 -3.47
N GLY A 107 1.79 -21.68 -2.46
CA GLY A 107 2.11 -21.29 -1.09
C GLY A 107 3.25 -22.13 -0.49
N ALA A 108 3.25 -23.44 -0.73
CA ALA A 108 4.30 -24.35 -0.28
C ALA A 108 5.65 -24.02 -0.92
N MET A 109 5.68 -23.70 -2.23
CA MET A 109 6.90 -23.24 -2.90
C MET A 109 7.47 -21.95 -2.30
N LEU A 110 6.60 -21.00 -1.95
CA LEU A 110 7.03 -19.77 -1.27
C LEU A 110 7.58 -20.07 0.13
N ILE A 111 6.92 -20.95 0.89
CA ILE A 111 7.35 -21.33 2.25
C ILE A 111 8.66 -22.11 2.22
N SER A 112 8.85 -23.01 1.25
CA SER A 112 10.10 -23.78 1.11
C SER A 112 11.27 -22.91 0.65
N SER A 113 10.97 -21.78 0.00
CA SER A 113 11.99 -20.83 -0.45
C SER A 113 12.34 -19.80 0.61
N ARG A 114 11.87 -19.90 1.85
CA ARG A 114 12.15 -18.87 2.88
C ARG A 114 13.64 -18.76 3.19
N SER A 115 14.12 -17.52 3.32
CA SER A 115 15.52 -17.23 3.59
C SER A 115 15.67 -16.11 4.62
N ASP A 116 16.67 -16.24 5.48
CA ASP A 116 17.20 -15.22 6.37
C ASP A 116 18.57 -14.67 5.90
N ARG A 117 19.05 -15.09 4.74
CA ARG A 117 20.19 -14.45 4.05
C ARG A 117 19.78 -13.10 3.46
N ALA A 118 20.77 -12.23 3.23
CA ALA A 118 20.57 -10.98 2.53
C ALA A 118 20.21 -11.27 1.06
N LEU A 119 19.02 -10.85 0.64
CA LEU A 119 18.51 -11.09 -0.71
C LEU A 119 18.11 -9.77 -1.36
N ILE A 120 18.55 -9.57 -2.60
CA ILE A 120 18.15 -8.42 -3.43
C ILE A 120 16.69 -8.57 -3.89
N THR A 121 16.31 -9.80 -4.24
CA THR A 121 15.02 -10.11 -4.85
C THR A 121 14.52 -11.45 -4.32
N PRO A 122 13.19 -11.63 -4.10
CA PRO A 122 12.66 -12.93 -3.74
C PRO A 122 12.81 -13.93 -4.89
N TRP A 123 12.98 -13.46 -6.13
CA TRP A 123 13.11 -14.30 -7.32
C TRP A 123 14.46 -15.03 -7.42
N ALA A 124 15.45 -14.66 -6.60
CA ALA A 124 16.76 -15.33 -6.58
C ALA A 124 16.73 -16.75 -5.99
N ILE A 125 15.67 -17.07 -5.25
CA ILE A 125 15.54 -18.31 -4.47
C ILE A 125 14.21 -19.04 -4.74
N ILE A 126 13.17 -18.33 -5.22
CA ILE A 126 11.92 -18.96 -5.65
C ILE A 126 12.15 -19.67 -7.00
N PRO A 127 11.81 -20.97 -7.12
CA PRO A 127 11.91 -21.68 -8.40
C PRO A 127 11.01 -21.07 -9.48
N THR A 128 11.46 -21.09 -10.74
CA THR A 128 10.71 -20.54 -11.89
C THR A 128 9.37 -21.24 -12.10
N ASP A 129 9.23 -22.50 -11.69
CA ASP A 129 7.97 -23.27 -11.71
C ASP A 129 6.83 -22.60 -10.92
N PHE A 130 7.16 -21.72 -9.98
CA PHE A 130 6.18 -20.93 -9.25
C PHE A 130 5.30 -20.09 -10.19
N PHE A 131 5.86 -19.52 -11.26
CA PHE A 131 5.11 -18.70 -12.21
C PHE A 131 4.13 -19.55 -13.04
N TRP A 132 4.52 -20.76 -13.41
CA TRP A 132 3.61 -21.71 -14.07
C TRP A 132 2.47 -22.13 -13.15
N LEU A 133 2.78 -22.42 -11.89
CA LEU A 133 1.78 -22.80 -10.90
C LEU A 133 0.85 -21.63 -10.53
N TYR A 134 1.38 -20.42 -10.47
CA TYR A 134 0.60 -19.19 -10.30
C TYR A 134 -0.34 -18.97 -11.49
N ALA A 135 0.17 -19.08 -12.73
CA ALA A 135 -0.64 -18.99 -13.96
C ALA A 135 -1.77 -20.03 -13.97
N LEU A 136 -1.47 -21.27 -13.58
CA LEU A 136 -2.43 -22.36 -13.48
C LEU A 136 -3.50 -22.08 -12.41
N THR A 137 -3.08 -21.54 -11.26
CA THR A 137 -3.99 -21.12 -10.19
C THR A 137 -4.92 -20.00 -10.67
N SER A 138 -4.40 -19.00 -11.38
CA SER A 138 -5.20 -17.94 -12.00
C SER A 138 -6.16 -18.49 -13.06
N LEU A 139 -5.73 -19.45 -13.87
CA LEU A 139 -6.56 -20.11 -14.88
C LEU A 139 -7.75 -20.84 -14.26
N PHE A 140 -7.52 -21.66 -13.22
CA PHE A 140 -8.60 -22.33 -12.50
C PHE A 140 -9.56 -21.32 -11.87
N LEU A 141 -9.02 -20.23 -11.32
CA LEU A 141 -9.84 -19.15 -10.79
C LEU A 141 -10.72 -18.50 -11.87
N VAL A 142 -10.20 -18.20 -13.06
CA VAL A 142 -11.01 -17.68 -14.18
C VAL A 142 -12.20 -18.59 -14.47
N PHE A 143 -11.97 -19.90 -14.58
CA PHE A 143 -13.04 -20.87 -14.83
C PHE A 143 -14.06 -20.95 -13.69
N ILE A 144 -13.62 -20.79 -12.45
CA ILE A 144 -14.49 -20.70 -11.27
C ILE A 144 -15.33 -19.42 -11.30
N LEU A 145 -14.74 -18.27 -11.64
CA LEU A 145 -15.41 -16.97 -11.60
C LEU A 145 -16.51 -16.84 -12.67
N ILE A 146 -16.36 -17.51 -13.81
CA ILE A 146 -17.39 -17.55 -14.87
C ILE A 146 -18.57 -18.48 -14.59
N LYS A 147 -18.48 -19.38 -13.59
CA LYS A 147 -19.58 -20.28 -13.21
C LYS A 147 -20.71 -19.52 -12.53
N LYS A 148 -21.96 -19.72 -12.96
CA LYS A 148 -23.14 -19.03 -12.41
C LYS A 148 -23.65 -19.63 -11.09
N ASP A 149 -23.37 -20.92 -10.87
CA ASP A 149 -23.88 -21.72 -9.76
C ASP A 149 -23.08 -21.57 -8.44
N LEU A 150 -21.99 -20.79 -8.46
CA LEU A 150 -21.19 -20.49 -7.27
C LEU A 150 -21.62 -19.17 -6.66
N SER A 151 -21.73 -19.17 -5.32
CA SER A 151 -22.12 -17.97 -4.57
C SER A 151 -21.09 -16.85 -4.76
N ASN A 152 -21.57 -15.61 -4.79
CA ASN A 152 -20.70 -14.42 -4.87
C ASN A 152 -19.72 -14.37 -3.70
N THR A 153 -20.12 -14.80 -2.51
CA THR A 153 -19.24 -14.88 -1.34
C THR A 153 -18.08 -15.85 -1.58
N THR A 154 -18.35 -17.05 -2.09
CA THR A 154 -17.30 -18.02 -2.41
C THR A 154 -16.30 -17.43 -3.40
N LYS A 155 -16.79 -16.78 -4.46
CA LYS A 155 -15.93 -16.11 -5.45
C LYS A 155 -15.05 -15.01 -4.83
N LEU A 156 -15.61 -14.21 -3.92
CA LEU A 156 -14.87 -13.18 -3.20
C LEU A 156 -13.79 -13.78 -2.29
N VAL A 157 -14.09 -14.87 -1.57
CA VAL A 157 -13.10 -15.56 -0.73
C VAL A 157 -11.94 -16.08 -1.57
N LEU A 158 -12.21 -16.68 -2.73
CA LEU A 158 -11.16 -17.19 -3.63
C LEU A 158 -10.35 -16.04 -4.26
N LEU A 159 -11.00 -14.92 -4.61
CA LEU A 159 -10.30 -13.71 -5.04
C LEU A 159 -9.41 -13.16 -3.93
N SER A 160 -9.90 -13.09 -2.69
CA SER A 160 -9.11 -12.66 -1.54
C SER A 160 -7.90 -13.57 -1.30
N ALA A 161 -8.07 -14.89 -1.39
CA ALA A 161 -6.96 -15.83 -1.32
C ALA A 161 -5.93 -15.59 -2.42
N HIS A 162 -6.39 -15.37 -3.67
CA HIS A 162 -5.50 -15.11 -4.79
C HIS A 162 -4.75 -13.77 -4.66
N TYR A 163 -5.44 -12.71 -4.22
CA TYR A 163 -4.78 -11.43 -3.89
C TYR A 163 -3.71 -11.63 -2.81
N PHE A 164 -3.99 -12.42 -1.77
CA PHE A 164 -3.02 -12.67 -0.71
C PHE A 164 -1.75 -13.35 -1.23
N ILE A 165 -1.84 -14.37 -2.10
CA ILE A 165 -0.62 -14.99 -2.64
C ILE A 165 0.14 -14.06 -3.60
N SER A 166 -0.56 -13.20 -4.34
CA SER A 166 0.09 -12.21 -5.21
C SER A 166 0.84 -11.12 -4.42
N LEU A 167 0.29 -10.70 -3.28
CA LEU A 167 0.84 -9.63 -2.43
C LEU A 167 1.74 -10.13 -1.29
N GLY A 168 1.67 -11.42 -0.99
CA GLY A 168 2.31 -12.05 0.16
C GLY A 168 3.69 -12.64 -0.09
N VAL A 169 4.26 -12.55 -1.31
CA VAL A 169 5.55 -13.19 -1.62
C VAL A 169 6.65 -12.66 -0.69
N ALA A 170 6.75 -11.34 -0.50
CA ALA A 170 7.74 -10.74 0.38
C ALA A 170 7.54 -11.15 1.84
N ILE A 171 6.28 -11.16 2.32
CA ILE A 171 5.95 -11.59 3.69
C ILE A 171 6.42 -13.00 3.95
N ILE A 172 6.15 -13.90 2.99
CA ILE A 172 6.44 -15.32 3.16
C ILE A 172 7.95 -15.53 3.08
N VAL A 173 8.58 -15.08 1.99
CA VAL A 173 9.94 -15.44 1.59
C VAL A 173 11.02 -14.77 2.43
N TYR A 174 10.90 -13.47 2.71
CA TYR A 174 11.86 -12.79 3.60
C TYR A 174 11.55 -13.15 5.04
N LYS A 175 12.38 -14.00 5.67
CA LYS A 175 12.08 -14.50 7.03
C LYS A 175 12.04 -13.39 8.07
N ILE A 176 12.96 -12.42 7.97
CA ILE A 176 13.05 -11.27 8.87
C ILE A 176 12.07 -10.17 8.40
N SER A 177 12.47 -9.32 7.45
CA SER A 177 11.60 -8.34 6.80
C SER A 177 12.24 -7.88 5.48
N TYR A 178 11.52 -7.05 4.73
CA TYR A 178 11.98 -6.46 3.49
C TYR A 178 11.91 -4.92 3.57
N GLY A 179 13.00 -4.25 3.18
CA GLY A 179 13.11 -2.80 3.24
C GLY A 179 13.47 -2.27 4.64
N TYR A 180 13.86 -0.99 4.70
CA TYR A 180 14.27 -0.30 5.92
C TYR A 180 13.10 0.30 6.70
N ASP A 181 12.15 0.95 6.00
CA ASP A 181 10.98 1.63 6.60
C ASP A 181 10.20 0.76 7.61
N PRO A 182 9.89 -0.52 7.34
CA PRO A 182 9.16 -1.34 8.31
C PRO A 182 9.85 -1.48 9.66
N PHE A 183 11.20 -1.44 9.70
CA PHE A 183 11.96 -1.53 10.96
C PHE A 183 11.89 -0.25 11.78
N ILE A 184 11.88 0.93 11.14
CA ILE A 184 11.69 2.22 11.84
C ILE A 184 10.32 2.23 12.52
N HIS A 185 9.28 1.85 11.78
CA HIS A 185 7.92 1.79 12.31
C HIS A 185 7.80 0.73 13.40
N GLU A 186 8.42 -0.44 13.24
CA GLU A 186 8.45 -1.48 14.27
C GLU A 186 9.14 -0.99 15.56
N ALA A 187 10.33 -0.38 15.45
CA ALA A 187 11.05 0.15 16.60
C ALA A 187 10.25 1.25 17.31
N THR A 188 9.58 2.11 16.54
CA THR A 188 8.71 3.16 17.10
C THR A 188 7.55 2.54 17.87
N MET A 189 6.88 1.53 17.30
CA MET A 189 5.79 0.84 17.96
C MET A 189 6.26 0.07 19.21
N ARG A 190 7.44 -0.55 19.20
CA ARG A 190 8.01 -1.17 20.41
C ARG A 190 8.22 -0.15 21.53
N LEU A 191 8.69 1.04 21.18
CA LEU A 191 8.86 2.14 22.15
C LEU A 191 7.51 2.64 22.68
N ILE A 192 6.49 2.76 21.81
CA ILE A 192 5.11 3.07 22.22
C ILE A 192 4.55 1.98 23.14
N ASP A 193 4.81 0.71 22.85
CA ASP A 193 4.30 -0.40 23.64
C ASP A 193 4.83 -0.39 25.08
N THR A 194 6.13 -0.09 25.23
CA THR A 194 6.84 -0.06 26.52
C THR A 194 6.63 1.23 27.30
N LYS A 195 6.79 2.40 26.66
CA LYS A 195 6.69 3.73 27.32
C LYS A 195 5.32 4.38 27.20
N GLY A 196 4.43 3.82 26.38
CA GLY A 196 3.12 4.38 26.06
C GLY A 196 3.13 5.43 24.94
N PHE A 197 4.28 6.06 24.65
CA PHE A 197 4.40 7.08 23.60
C PHE A 197 5.84 7.35 23.17
N VAL A 198 5.98 8.05 22.05
CA VAL A 198 7.23 8.63 21.53
C VAL A 198 7.03 10.13 21.32
N LEU A 199 8.03 10.94 21.69
CA LEU A 199 8.03 12.40 21.49
C LEU A 199 9.08 12.81 20.43
N PRO A 200 8.79 13.81 19.59
CA PRO A 200 7.47 14.45 19.43
C PRO A 200 6.44 13.49 18.84
N LYS A 201 5.15 13.77 19.01
CA LYS A 201 4.05 13.00 18.40
C LYS A 201 3.61 13.68 17.10
N PRO A 202 4.20 13.33 15.94
CA PRO A 202 3.76 13.92 14.70
C PRO A 202 2.30 13.54 14.39
N PRO A 203 1.54 14.40 13.69
CA PRO A 203 0.14 14.13 13.32
C PRO A 203 0.04 13.21 12.08
N TYR A 204 0.93 12.21 11.98
CA TYR A 204 0.96 11.23 10.90
C TYR A 204 1.32 9.84 11.46
N TYR A 205 0.92 8.77 10.77
CA TYR A 205 1.16 7.35 11.11
C TYR A 205 0.39 6.81 12.32
N LEU A 206 -0.26 7.70 13.08
CA LEU A 206 -0.94 7.38 14.35
C LEU A 206 -2.00 6.29 14.22
N GLY A 207 -2.71 6.25 13.10
CA GLY A 207 -3.74 5.24 12.83
C GLY A 207 -3.16 3.82 12.77
N GLU A 208 -2.03 3.64 12.09
CA GLU A 208 -1.38 2.32 11.96
C GLU A 208 -0.77 1.89 13.30
N TYR A 209 -0.03 2.80 13.94
CA TYR A 209 0.59 2.53 15.23
C TYR A 209 -0.46 2.14 16.26
N SER A 210 -1.57 2.87 16.33
CA SER A 210 -2.63 2.53 17.27
C SER A 210 -3.29 1.19 16.94
N LEU A 211 -3.58 0.91 15.67
CA LEU A 211 -4.16 -0.36 15.27
C LEU A 211 -3.27 -1.54 15.66
N ILE A 212 -1.96 -1.46 15.37
CA ILE A 212 -1.02 -2.54 15.69
C ILE A 212 -0.85 -2.69 17.21
N ILE A 213 -0.72 -1.59 17.97
CA ILE A 213 -0.56 -1.67 19.43
C ILE A 213 -1.80 -2.23 20.11
N VAL A 214 -3.00 -1.81 19.69
CA VAL A 214 -4.26 -2.36 20.19
C VAL A 214 -4.32 -3.86 19.89
N LEU A 215 -4.06 -4.27 18.65
CA LEU A 215 -4.04 -5.68 18.26
C LEU A 215 -2.99 -6.49 19.04
N HIS A 216 -1.79 -5.95 19.20
CA HIS A 216 -0.70 -6.57 19.96
C HIS A 216 -1.12 -6.84 21.40
N LYS A 217 -1.60 -5.81 22.11
CA LYS A 217 -1.98 -5.92 23.51
C LYS A 217 -3.18 -6.87 23.73
N ILE A 218 -4.19 -6.87 22.85
CA ILE A 218 -5.36 -7.73 23.02
C ILE A 218 -5.13 -9.19 22.60
N SER A 219 -4.26 -9.44 21.62
CA SER A 219 -4.08 -10.78 21.04
C SER A 219 -2.81 -11.50 21.49
N GLY A 220 -1.82 -10.77 22.02
CA GLY A 220 -0.49 -11.28 22.32
C GLY A 220 0.39 -11.54 21.10
N LEU A 221 -0.09 -11.27 19.87
CA LEU A 221 0.71 -11.39 18.65
C LEU A 221 1.82 -10.34 18.62
N THR A 222 3.01 -10.70 18.13
CA THR A 222 4.16 -9.77 18.10
C THR A 222 3.90 -8.57 17.19
N ILE A 223 4.42 -7.39 17.59
CA ILE A 223 4.36 -6.16 16.78
C ILE A 223 4.99 -6.40 15.40
N ALA A 224 6.14 -7.09 15.34
CA ALA A 224 6.81 -7.45 14.10
C ALA A 224 5.92 -8.26 13.15
N GLY A 225 5.23 -9.27 13.70
CA GLY A 225 4.32 -10.12 12.93
C GLY A 225 3.12 -9.34 12.41
N LEU A 226 2.47 -8.54 13.27
CA LEU A 226 1.34 -7.70 12.90
C LEU A 226 1.71 -6.67 11.83
N ASN A 227 2.82 -5.93 12.04
CA ASN A 227 3.32 -4.94 11.09
C ASN A 227 3.56 -5.59 9.72
N LYS A 228 4.27 -6.71 9.69
CA LYS A 228 4.60 -7.41 8.44
C LYS A 228 3.39 -7.82 7.61
N ILE A 229 2.30 -8.27 8.24
CA ILE A 229 1.14 -8.83 7.54
C ILE A 229 0.00 -7.84 7.28
N LEU A 230 -0.02 -6.69 7.98
CA LEU A 230 -1.17 -5.80 8.04
C LEU A 230 -1.68 -5.38 6.67
N VAL A 231 -0.85 -4.70 5.86
CA VAL A 231 -1.29 -4.16 4.56
C VAL A 231 -1.69 -5.28 3.59
N PRO A 232 -0.87 -6.32 3.33
CA PRO A 232 -1.23 -7.31 2.32
C PRO A 232 -2.50 -8.11 2.68
N ILE A 233 -2.72 -8.38 3.97
CA ILE A 233 -3.97 -9.03 4.44
C ILE A 233 -5.17 -8.09 4.27
N LEU A 234 -5.09 -6.84 4.71
CA LEU A 234 -6.21 -5.90 4.62
C LEU A 234 -6.57 -5.64 3.15
N VAL A 235 -5.58 -5.51 2.26
CA VAL A 235 -5.82 -5.36 0.82
C VAL A 235 -6.51 -6.62 0.27
N ALA A 236 -5.99 -7.81 0.57
CA ALA A 236 -6.56 -9.07 0.09
C ALA A 236 -8.02 -9.26 0.53
N ILE A 237 -8.39 -8.84 1.74
CA ILE A 237 -9.76 -8.99 2.26
C ILE A 237 -10.69 -7.88 1.76
N PHE A 238 -10.30 -6.61 1.92
CA PHE A 238 -11.19 -5.46 1.73
C PHE A 238 -11.30 -5.01 0.28
N LEU A 239 -10.20 -5.08 -0.50
CA LEU A 239 -10.21 -4.53 -1.85
C LEU A 239 -11.13 -5.30 -2.81
N PRO A 240 -11.08 -6.65 -2.94
CA PRO A 240 -11.98 -7.38 -3.85
C PRO A 240 -13.46 -7.12 -3.55
N THR A 241 -13.82 -7.04 -2.27
CA THR A 241 -15.20 -6.82 -1.85
C THR A 241 -15.67 -5.39 -2.13
N ALA A 242 -14.83 -4.39 -1.90
CA ALA A 242 -15.14 -2.99 -2.22
C ALA A 242 -15.30 -2.78 -3.74
N LEU A 243 -14.41 -3.37 -4.54
CA LEU A 243 -14.49 -3.34 -6.00
C LEU A 243 -15.78 -3.99 -6.52
N TYR A 244 -16.15 -5.15 -5.96
CA TYR A 244 -17.39 -5.85 -6.31
C TYR A 244 -18.63 -4.99 -5.99
N LYS A 245 -18.68 -4.38 -4.80
CA LYS A 245 -19.79 -3.50 -4.41
C LYS A 245 -19.91 -2.30 -5.32
N PHE A 246 -18.78 -1.64 -5.61
CA PHE A 246 -18.73 -0.51 -6.53
C PHE A 246 -19.25 -0.87 -7.92
N LEU A 247 -18.69 -1.91 -8.54
CA LEU A 247 -19.10 -2.33 -9.89
C LEU A 247 -20.57 -2.78 -9.93
N LYS A 248 -21.05 -3.45 -8.88
CA LYS A 248 -22.46 -3.83 -8.77
C LYS A 248 -23.37 -2.61 -8.69
N SER A 249 -23.07 -1.62 -7.85
CA SER A 249 -23.86 -0.39 -7.74
C SER A 249 -23.86 0.40 -9.05
N TRP A 250 -22.67 0.59 -9.65
CA TRP A 250 -22.53 1.29 -10.93
C TRP A 250 -23.36 0.65 -12.04
N LEU A 251 -23.35 -0.69 -12.14
CA LEU A 251 -24.12 -1.39 -13.16
C LEU A 251 -25.63 -1.35 -12.91
N ALA A 252 -26.07 -1.33 -11.64
CA ALA A 252 -27.48 -1.24 -11.29
C ALA A 252 -28.09 0.11 -11.69
N GLU A 253 -27.34 1.21 -11.58
CA GLU A 253 -27.79 2.55 -11.95
C GLU A 253 -27.87 2.77 -13.47
N ASN A 254 -27.17 1.96 -14.27
CA ASN A 254 -27.22 2.04 -15.73
C ASN A 254 -28.34 1.13 -16.29
N ILE A 255 -29.58 1.66 -16.29
CA ILE A 255 -30.87 0.98 -16.58
C ILE A 255 -30.86 0.14 -17.88
N GLU A 256 -30.15 0.57 -18.92
CA GLU A 256 -30.10 -0.16 -20.20
C GLU A 256 -29.18 -1.40 -20.15
N SER A 257 -28.20 -1.40 -19.24
CA SER A 257 -27.30 -2.54 -19.01
C SER A 257 -27.92 -3.62 -18.12
N ALA A 258 -28.86 -3.25 -17.24
CA ALA A 258 -29.43 -4.09 -16.18
C ALA A 258 -30.06 -5.42 -16.66
N LYS A 259 -30.71 -5.44 -17.83
CA LYS A 259 -31.42 -6.62 -18.34
C LYS A 259 -30.52 -7.70 -18.98
N LYS A 260 -29.23 -7.44 -19.23
CA LYS A 260 -28.25 -8.39 -19.81
C LYS A 260 -26.95 -8.48 -18.99
N ILE A 261 -26.94 -8.10 -17.72
CA ILE A 261 -25.71 -8.11 -16.89
C ILE A 261 -25.27 -9.54 -16.60
N SER A 262 -24.15 -9.94 -17.20
CA SER A 262 -23.38 -11.07 -16.70
C SER A 262 -22.57 -10.62 -15.48
N HIS A 263 -23.13 -10.82 -14.28
CA HIS A 263 -22.47 -10.56 -12.99
C HIS A 263 -21.07 -11.19 -12.90
N ASN A 264 -20.81 -12.25 -13.66
CA ASN A 264 -19.52 -12.93 -13.72
C ASN A 264 -18.39 -12.06 -14.30
N ASN A 265 -18.69 -11.05 -15.11
CA ASN A 265 -17.68 -10.13 -15.66
C ASN A 265 -17.05 -9.27 -14.56
N ILE A 266 -17.81 -8.95 -13.51
CA ILE A 266 -17.34 -8.19 -12.34
C ILE A 266 -16.18 -8.92 -11.68
N PHE A 267 -16.30 -10.23 -11.48
CA PHE A 267 -15.25 -10.99 -10.83
C PHE A 267 -14.00 -11.12 -11.70
N LEU A 268 -14.16 -11.24 -13.02
CA LEU A 268 -13.01 -11.27 -13.93
C LEU A 268 -12.25 -9.95 -13.94
N ILE A 269 -12.94 -8.79 -13.94
CA ILE A 269 -12.23 -7.50 -13.86
C ILE A 269 -11.54 -7.35 -12.51
N ILE A 270 -12.11 -7.85 -11.41
CA ILE A 270 -11.41 -7.83 -10.11
C ILE A 270 -10.14 -8.68 -10.16
N LEU A 271 -10.20 -9.89 -10.75
CA LEU A 271 -9.00 -10.71 -10.92
C LEU A 271 -7.95 -10.00 -11.77
N PHE A 272 -8.33 -9.56 -12.97
CA PHE A 272 -7.38 -8.93 -13.90
C PHE A 272 -6.98 -7.53 -13.47
N LEU A 273 -7.64 -6.91 -12.50
CA LEU A 273 -7.13 -5.68 -11.91
C LEU A 273 -5.74 -5.90 -11.32
N LEU A 274 -5.42 -7.11 -10.82
CA LEU A 274 -4.07 -7.49 -10.38
C LEU A 274 -2.97 -7.25 -11.43
N SER A 275 -3.32 -7.18 -12.72
CA SER A 275 -2.35 -6.85 -13.78
C SER A 275 -1.91 -5.39 -13.76
N LEU A 276 -2.63 -4.52 -13.04
CA LEU A 276 -2.32 -3.10 -12.88
C LEU A 276 -1.33 -2.83 -11.72
N THR A 277 -0.37 -3.74 -11.50
CA THR A 277 0.75 -3.70 -10.52
C THR A 277 0.41 -3.19 -9.11
N PHE A 278 0.72 -3.97 -8.08
CA PHE A 278 0.39 -3.62 -6.69
C PHE A 278 1.63 -3.48 -5.81
N SER A 279 2.70 -2.91 -6.35
CA SER A 279 3.95 -2.71 -5.61
C SER A 279 3.76 -1.99 -4.26
N PRO A 280 2.88 -0.98 -4.10
CA PRO A 280 2.64 -0.40 -2.78
C PRO A 280 2.03 -1.39 -1.76
N PHE A 281 1.43 -2.50 -2.17
CA PHE A 281 0.74 -3.41 -1.26
C PHE A 281 1.50 -4.70 -0.99
N ILE A 282 2.78 -4.81 -1.35
CA ILE A 282 3.63 -5.96 -0.99
C ILE A 282 4.29 -5.82 0.39
N LEU A 283 4.26 -4.63 0.97
CA LEU A 283 4.90 -4.29 2.25
C LEU A 283 4.04 -3.31 3.05
N SER A 284 4.08 -3.42 4.37
CA SER A 284 3.35 -2.51 5.27
C SER A 284 4.16 -1.27 5.59
N THR A 285 3.55 -0.13 5.27
CA THR A 285 3.92 1.20 5.77
C THR A 285 2.65 2.03 5.94
N PRO A 286 2.69 3.11 6.74
CA PRO A 286 1.55 4.02 6.89
C PRO A 286 1.06 4.61 5.57
N GLN A 287 1.99 4.90 4.66
CA GLN A 287 1.65 5.39 3.33
C GLN A 287 0.89 4.32 2.53
N ASN A 288 1.37 3.08 2.53
CA ASN A 288 0.73 1.99 1.79
C ASN A 288 -0.65 1.64 2.35
N LEU A 289 -0.80 1.62 3.68
CA LEU A 289 -2.10 1.44 4.31
C LEU A 289 -3.05 2.60 3.98
N SER A 290 -2.56 3.84 3.93
CA SER A 290 -3.36 4.99 3.53
C SER A 290 -3.84 4.92 2.08
N TYR A 291 -3.07 4.33 1.16
CA TYR A 291 -3.52 4.12 -0.21
C TYR A 291 -4.69 3.13 -0.30
N LEU A 292 -4.67 2.06 0.49
CA LEU A 292 -5.83 1.17 0.60
C LEU A 292 -7.06 1.94 1.10
N PHE A 293 -6.94 2.68 2.20
CA PHE A 293 -8.07 3.42 2.77
C PHE A 293 -8.57 4.55 1.87
N LEU A 294 -7.69 5.19 1.09
CA LEU A 294 -8.09 6.13 0.06
C LEU A 294 -8.92 5.45 -1.04
N ILE A 295 -8.49 4.28 -1.54
CA ILE A 295 -9.26 3.49 -2.52
C ILE A 295 -10.64 3.14 -1.94
N LEU A 296 -10.68 2.63 -0.70
CA LEU A 296 -11.94 2.29 -0.02
C LEU A 296 -12.85 3.52 0.14
N THR A 297 -12.28 4.70 0.45
CA THR A 297 -13.01 5.97 0.53
C THR A 297 -13.64 6.33 -0.82
N ILE A 298 -12.86 6.26 -1.91
CA ILE A 298 -13.33 6.57 -3.26
C ILE A 298 -14.46 5.63 -3.68
N LEU A 299 -14.24 4.32 -3.54
CA LEU A 299 -15.23 3.30 -3.90
C LEU A 299 -16.50 3.44 -3.05
N SER A 300 -16.38 3.74 -1.75
CA SER A 300 -17.52 4.01 -0.86
C SER A 300 -18.31 5.24 -1.33
N GLY A 301 -17.65 6.37 -1.61
CA GLY A 301 -18.32 7.60 -2.04
C GLY A 301 -19.00 7.52 -3.40
N LEU A 302 -18.55 6.61 -4.27
CA LEU A 302 -19.21 6.34 -5.55
C LEU A 302 -20.31 5.27 -5.45
N SER A 303 -20.23 4.32 -4.53
CA SER A 303 -21.14 3.17 -4.46
C SER A 303 -22.27 3.32 -3.43
N SER A 304 -22.09 4.17 -2.41
CA SER A 304 -23.02 4.34 -1.30
C SER A 304 -23.83 5.62 -1.43
N SER A 305 -25.12 5.53 -1.11
CA SER A 305 -25.98 6.71 -0.95
C SER A 305 -25.64 7.52 0.30
N ARG A 306 -24.87 6.98 1.25
CA ARG A 306 -24.62 7.57 2.57
C ARG A 306 -23.20 8.12 2.72
N PRO A 307 -23.03 9.45 2.89
CA PRO A 307 -21.71 10.07 3.05
C PRO A 307 -20.95 9.66 4.31
N ALA A 308 -21.63 9.19 5.37
CA ALA A 308 -21.01 8.90 6.66
C ALA A 308 -19.89 7.83 6.57
N ALA A 309 -20.11 6.76 5.82
CA ALA A 309 -19.08 5.73 5.62
C ALA A 309 -17.84 6.28 4.91
N THR A 310 -18.07 7.15 3.91
CA THR A 310 -16.99 7.85 3.18
C THR A 310 -16.20 8.77 4.11
N TRP A 311 -16.86 9.50 5.00
CA TRP A 311 -16.18 10.34 5.99
C TRP A 311 -15.35 9.53 6.98
N ILE A 312 -15.86 8.41 7.48
CA ILE A 312 -15.12 7.57 8.42
C ILE A 312 -13.88 6.97 7.74
N LEU A 313 -13.99 6.50 6.50
CA LEU A 313 -12.84 6.02 5.74
C LEU A 313 -11.83 7.15 5.42
N ALA A 314 -12.32 8.36 5.12
CA ALA A 314 -11.46 9.51 4.89
C ALA A 314 -10.70 9.93 6.15
N LEU A 315 -11.37 9.96 7.31
CA LEU A 315 -10.74 10.25 8.60
C LEU A 315 -9.71 9.19 8.99
N ALA A 316 -10.02 7.91 8.76
CA ALA A 316 -9.05 6.83 8.92
C ALA A 316 -7.83 7.00 7.99
N THR A 317 -8.06 7.39 6.72
CA THR A 317 -6.97 7.68 5.77
C THR A 317 -6.08 8.81 6.28
N THR A 318 -6.67 9.87 6.86
CA THR A 318 -5.93 11.00 7.45
C THR A 318 -5.14 10.61 8.70
N ALA A 319 -5.71 9.77 9.57
CA ALA A 319 -5.02 9.23 10.73
C ALA A 319 -3.79 8.38 10.34
N LEU A 320 -3.84 7.74 9.18
CA LEU A 320 -2.72 6.97 8.60
C LEU A 320 -1.67 7.88 7.99
N HIS A 321 -2.05 8.74 7.04
CA HIS A 321 -1.11 9.61 6.34
C HIS A 321 -1.80 10.86 5.74
N PRO A 322 -1.35 12.08 6.05
CA PRO A 322 -1.99 13.32 5.55
C PRO A 322 -1.93 13.46 4.03
N LEU A 323 -0.85 12.98 3.40
CA LEU A 323 -0.69 12.99 1.94
C LEU A 323 -1.87 12.35 1.19
N ALA A 324 -2.37 11.20 1.65
CA ALA A 324 -3.57 10.56 1.08
C ALA A 324 -4.86 11.00 1.77
N GLY A 325 -4.78 11.35 3.06
CA GLY A 325 -5.93 11.74 3.88
C GLY A 325 -6.57 13.06 3.49
N LEU A 326 -5.77 14.10 3.19
CA LEU A 326 -6.31 15.38 2.75
C LEU A 326 -7.12 15.26 1.45
N PRO A 327 -6.62 14.57 0.40
CA PRO A 327 -7.44 14.22 -0.77
C PRO A 327 -8.68 13.37 -0.45
N ALA A 328 -8.60 12.46 0.52
CA ALA A 328 -9.75 11.65 0.94
C ALA A 328 -10.84 12.53 1.58
N LEU A 329 -10.45 13.49 2.44
CA LEU A 329 -11.37 14.44 3.08
C LEU A 329 -12.00 15.39 2.05
N THR A 330 -11.24 15.87 1.07
CA THR A 330 -11.79 16.73 0.01
C THR A 330 -12.81 15.96 -0.83
N PHE A 331 -12.53 14.69 -1.15
CA PHE A 331 -13.50 13.83 -1.83
C PHE A 331 -14.75 13.57 -0.98
N ALA A 332 -14.61 13.26 0.31
CA ALA A 332 -15.75 13.09 1.21
C ALA A 332 -16.63 14.35 1.28
N ALA A 333 -16.03 15.54 1.31
CA ALA A 333 -16.74 16.82 1.24
C ALA A 333 -17.53 16.99 -0.07
N VAL A 334 -16.94 16.64 -1.21
CA VAL A 334 -17.62 16.65 -2.52
C VAL A 334 -18.82 15.69 -2.55
N VAL A 335 -18.67 14.49 -2.01
CA VAL A 335 -19.75 13.48 -1.95
C VAL A 335 -20.90 13.96 -1.05
N SER A 336 -20.58 14.57 0.10
CA SER A 336 -21.58 15.20 0.97
C SER A 336 -22.31 16.33 0.29
N LEU A 337 -21.59 17.22 -0.41
CA LEU A 337 -22.20 18.34 -1.11
C LEU A 337 -23.17 17.89 -2.20
N THR A 338 -22.80 16.84 -2.95
CA THR A 338 -23.68 16.22 -3.95
C THR A 338 -24.93 15.62 -3.31
N SER A 339 -24.81 15.10 -2.09
CA SER A 339 -25.95 14.57 -1.33
C SER A 339 -26.86 15.67 -0.77
N ALA A 340 -26.32 16.87 -0.53
CA ALA A 340 -27.06 18.04 -0.02
C ALA A 340 -27.64 18.93 -1.13
N LYS A 341 -27.66 18.46 -2.39
CA LYS A 341 -28.07 19.24 -3.56
C LYS A 341 -29.49 19.80 -3.48
N ASN A 342 -30.39 19.11 -2.79
CA ASN A 342 -31.78 19.54 -2.60
C ASN A 342 -31.95 20.54 -1.45
N ILE A 343 -30.94 20.71 -0.61
CA ILE A 343 -30.97 21.59 0.58
C ILE A 343 -30.29 22.93 0.25
N LEU A 344 -29.19 22.90 -0.49
CA LEU A 344 -28.38 24.08 -0.79
C LEU A 344 -28.72 24.67 -2.15
N SER A 345 -28.81 26.00 -2.24
CA SER A 345 -28.99 26.68 -3.53
C SER A 345 -27.80 26.45 -4.47
N GLN A 346 -28.03 26.55 -5.79
CA GLN A 346 -26.97 26.33 -6.78
C GLN A 346 -25.79 27.31 -6.62
N GLN A 347 -26.05 28.54 -6.17
CA GLN A 347 -25.00 29.53 -5.92
C GLN A 347 -24.09 29.09 -4.77
N TRP A 348 -24.67 28.65 -3.65
CA TRP A 348 -23.91 28.14 -2.52
C TRP A 348 -23.12 26.89 -2.87
N GLN A 349 -23.70 25.98 -3.66
CA GLN A 349 -22.97 24.81 -4.13
C GLN A 349 -21.74 25.19 -4.96
N LYS A 350 -21.83 26.20 -5.83
CA LYS A 350 -20.66 26.69 -6.60
C LYS A 350 -19.59 27.28 -5.68
N ILE A 351 -19.98 28.13 -4.73
CA ILE A 351 -19.05 28.74 -3.76
C ILE A 351 -18.32 27.65 -2.95
N ILE A 352 -19.07 26.68 -2.40
CA ILE A 352 -18.49 25.58 -1.62
C ILE A 352 -17.58 24.72 -2.51
N LYS A 353 -17.96 24.39 -3.76
CA LYS A 353 -17.10 23.66 -4.71
C LYS A 353 -15.80 24.41 -4.99
N SER A 354 -15.85 25.72 -5.18
CA SER A 354 -14.64 26.56 -5.34
C SER A 354 -13.77 26.56 -4.09
N GLY A 355 -14.38 26.65 -2.90
CA GLY A 355 -13.67 26.53 -1.63
C GLY A 355 -12.97 25.18 -1.45
N ILE A 356 -13.66 24.08 -1.76
CA ILE A 356 -13.09 22.72 -1.76
C ILE A 356 -11.94 22.62 -2.76
N PHE A 357 -12.10 23.17 -3.97
CA PHE A 357 -11.06 23.16 -5.00
C PHE A 357 -9.80 23.91 -4.53
N LEU A 358 -9.96 25.10 -3.97
CA LEU A 358 -8.86 25.91 -3.43
C LEU A 358 -8.16 25.19 -2.29
N PHE A 359 -8.94 24.67 -1.32
CA PHE A 359 -8.40 23.90 -0.20
C PHE A 359 -7.62 22.67 -0.69
N SER A 360 -8.19 21.87 -1.60
CA SER A 360 -7.54 20.68 -2.17
C SER A 360 -6.23 21.01 -2.90
N SER A 361 -6.17 22.18 -3.54
CA SER A 361 -4.97 22.62 -4.29
C SER A 361 -3.85 23.10 -3.37
N LEU A 362 -4.18 23.68 -2.21
CA LEU A 362 -3.22 24.33 -1.31
C LEU A 362 -2.88 23.53 -0.05
N ALA A 363 -3.78 22.68 0.45
CA ALA A 363 -3.60 22.01 1.74
C ALA A 363 -2.32 21.17 1.80
N LEU A 364 -2.02 20.40 0.75
CA LEU A 364 -0.82 19.57 0.70
C LEU A 364 0.48 20.39 0.56
N PRO A 365 0.61 21.31 -0.41
CA PRO A 365 1.78 22.18 -0.49
C PRO A 365 2.04 22.95 0.80
N LEU A 366 0.99 23.50 1.43
CA LEU A 366 1.13 24.20 2.71
C LEU A 366 1.60 23.27 3.83
N THR A 367 1.04 22.05 3.91
CA THR A 367 1.46 21.06 4.91
C THR A 367 2.93 20.69 4.73
N LEU A 368 3.37 20.44 3.48
CA LEU A 368 4.76 20.14 3.17
C LEU A 368 5.69 21.32 3.44
N PHE A 369 5.25 22.55 3.12
CA PHE A 369 6.01 23.76 3.36
C PHE A 369 6.27 23.97 4.86
N PHE A 370 5.25 23.77 5.70
CA PHE A 370 5.42 23.82 7.16
C PHE A 370 6.25 22.65 7.69
N ALA A 371 6.09 21.45 7.13
CA ALA A 371 6.84 20.27 7.54
C ALA A 371 8.34 20.37 7.21
N ALA A 372 8.68 21.09 6.14
CA ALA A 372 10.06 21.21 5.68
C ALA A 372 10.90 22.20 6.51
N GLY A 373 10.33 22.93 7.49
CA GLY A 373 11.08 23.81 8.40
C GLY A 373 11.23 25.28 7.96
N ARG A 374 11.83 26.10 8.84
CA ARG A 374 11.89 27.58 8.71
C ARG A 374 12.91 28.09 7.68
N ASP A 375 13.94 27.32 7.36
CA ASP A 375 15.03 27.73 6.46
C ASP A 375 14.79 27.34 4.98
N ASN A 376 13.55 27.03 4.63
CA ASN A 376 13.23 26.65 3.27
C ASN A 376 13.29 27.82 2.31
N LYS A 377 14.12 27.63 1.29
CA LYS A 377 14.05 28.41 0.06
C LYS A 377 13.21 27.63 -0.93
N LEU A 378 12.21 28.30 -1.51
CA LEU A 378 11.52 27.77 -2.68
C LEU A 378 12.57 27.47 -3.75
N ALA A 379 12.52 26.28 -4.32
CA ALA A 379 13.33 25.97 -5.49
C ALA A 379 13.01 27.01 -6.56
N GLY A 380 14.04 27.65 -7.12
CA GLY A 380 13.88 28.59 -8.24
C GLY A 380 13.05 27.97 -9.38
N SER A 381 12.47 28.80 -10.25
CA SER A 381 11.49 28.37 -11.25
C SER A 381 11.99 27.20 -12.12
N GLN A 382 11.66 25.98 -11.71
CA GLN A 382 11.89 24.81 -12.54
C GLN A 382 10.86 24.80 -13.67
N ASN A 383 11.31 24.44 -14.87
CA ASN A 383 10.42 24.32 -16.02
C ASN A 383 9.32 23.28 -15.72
N ILE A 384 8.05 23.69 -15.68
CA ILE A 384 6.91 22.81 -15.39
C ILE A 384 6.91 21.56 -16.29
N PHE A 385 7.38 21.66 -17.54
CA PHE A 385 7.46 20.54 -18.47
C PHE A 385 8.51 19.49 -18.06
N SER A 386 9.58 19.87 -17.36
CA SER A 386 10.56 18.89 -16.87
C SER A 386 9.94 17.94 -15.84
N SER A 387 8.97 18.42 -15.05
CA SER A 387 8.22 17.62 -14.07
C SER A 387 7.32 16.54 -14.68
N PHE A 388 6.97 16.65 -15.96
CA PHE A 388 6.17 15.66 -16.69
C PHE A 388 6.98 14.81 -17.66
N LYS A 389 8.21 15.22 -18.01
CA LYS A 389 9.07 14.51 -18.97
C LYS A 389 9.30 13.02 -18.61
N PRO A 390 9.55 12.63 -17.34
CA PRO A 390 9.70 11.22 -16.98
C PRO A 390 8.46 10.37 -17.27
N TRP A 391 7.28 10.98 -17.28
CA TRP A 391 5.99 10.31 -17.48
C TRP A 391 5.59 10.20 -18.95
N LEU A 392 6.07 11.12 -19.79
CA LEU A 392 5.64 11.24 -21.19
C LEU A 392 6.66 10.73 -22.21
N ILE A 393 7.97 10.78 -21.90
CA ILE A 393 9.03 10.69 -22.93
C ILE A 393 10.04 9.56 -22.67
N ASN A 394 10.03 8.92 -21.49
CA ASN A 394 10.91 7.77 -21.22
C ASN A 394 10.31 6.45 -21.70
N THR A 395 9.91 6.38 -22.97
CA THR A 395 9.58 5.10 -23.60
C THR A 395 10.87 4.33 -23.87
N SER A 396 11.36 3.59 -22.88
CA SER A 396 12.52 2.72 -23.08
C SER A 396 12.13 1.53 -23.94
N SER A 397 12.77 1.35 -25.10
CA SER A 397 12.75 0.05 -25.78
C SER A 397 13.58 -0.91 -24.93
N ALA A 398 12.90 -1.87 -24.31
CA ALA A 398 13.55 -3.03 -23.74
C ALA A 398 14.03 -3.87 -24.93
N GLY A 399 15.23 -3.58 -25.44
CA GLY A 399 15.80 -4.22 -26.64
C GLY A 399 17.18 -4.82 -26.40
N ARG A 400 17.43 -5.28 -25.17
CA ARG A 400 18.76 -5.76 -24.76
C ARG A 400 18.91 -7.28 -24.79
N GLU A 401 17.82 -8.05 -24.67
CA GLU A 401 17.87 -9.52 -24.51
C GLU A 401 16.72 -10.22 -25.28
N ASP A 402 16.18 -11.31 -24.72
CA ASP A 402 15.15 -12.15 -25.31
C ASP A 402 13.77 -11.48 -25.38
N PHE A 403 12.92 -11.99 -26.27
CA PHE A 403 11.59 -11.44 -26.52
C PHE A 403 10.68 -11.38 -25.28
N LEU A 404 10.74 -12.39 -24.40
CA LEU A 404 9.88 -12.45 -23.22
C LEU A 404 10.29 -11.38 -22.20
N SER A 405 11.59 -11.27 -21.93
CA SER A 405 12.13 -10.23 -21.05
C SER A 405 11.89 -8.83 -21.63
N ASN A 406 12.09 -8.66 -22.93
CA ASN A 406 11.76 -7.41 -23.63
C ASN A 406 10.28 -7.05 -23.46
N PHE A 407 9.36 -8.01 -23.59
CA PHE A 407 7.93 -7.78 -23.40
C PHE A 407 7.59 -7.39 -21.95
N VAL A 408 8.15 -8.10 -20.96
CA VAL A 408 8.00 -7.79 -19.52
C VAL A 408 8.45 -6.36 -19.23
N TYR A 409 9.64 -5.98 -19.68
CA TYR A 409 10.21 -4.66 -19.41
C TYR A 409 9.59 -3.55 -20.24
N PHE A 410 9.11 -3.84 -21.45
CA PHE A 410 8.28 -2.91 -22.20
C PHE A 410 7.02 -2.56 -21.39
N PHE A 411 6.31 -3.55 -20.85
CA PHE A 411 5.13 -3.29 -20.04
C PHE A 411 5.47 -2.58 -18.73
N ALA A 412 6.50 -3.05 -18.00
CA ALA A 412 6.88 -2.48 -16.71
C ALA A 412 7.39 -1.04 -16.80
N ASN A 413 8.24 -0.72 -17.79
CA ASN A 413 8.83 0.62 -17.91
C ASN A 413 7.83 1.65 -18.47
N ASN A 414 6.89 1.20 -19.31
CA ASN A 414 5.84 2.06 -19.88
C ASN A 414 4.53 2.01 -19.08
N TYR A 415 4.55 1.37 -17.91
CA TYR A 415 3.39 1.15 -17.08
C TYR A 415 2.64 2.45 -16.70
N PRO A 416 3.32 3.54 -16.28
CA PRO A 416 2.67 4.81 -16.00
C PRO A 416 1.96 5.42 -17.23
N LEU A 417 2.54 5.24 -18.42
CA LEU A 417 1.96 5.74 -19.67
C LEU A 417 0.67 4.98 -20.01
N PHE A 418 0.67 3.65 -19.93
CA PHE A 418 -0.53 2.84 -20.18
C PHE A 418 -1.67 3.20 -19.23
N ILE A 419 -1.34 3.40 -17.96
CA ILE A 419 -2.26 3.91 -16.94
C ILE A 419 -2.87 5.26 -17.38
N ILE A 420 -2.02 6.23 -17.73
CA ILE A 420 -2.46 7.58 -18.10
C ILE A 420 -3.35 7.53 -19.32
N LEU A 421 -2.94 6.80 -20.37
CA LEU A 421 -3.72 6.66 -21.60
C LEU A 421 -5.07 5.99 -21.36
N LEU A 422 -5.11 4.93 -20.56
CA LEU A 422 -6.37 4.26 -20.19
C LEU A 422 -7.27 5.19 -19.36
N GLY A 423 -6.69 5.94 -18.43
CA GLY A 423 -7.38 6.95 -17.64
C GLY A 423 -7.98 8.04 -18.52
N LEU A 424 -7.18 8.64 -19.40
CA LEU A 424 -7.61 9.68 -20.34
C LEU A 424 -8.69 9.17 -21.29
N ALA A 425 -8.49 8.01 -21.92
CA ALA A 425 -9.48 7.42 -22.82
C ALA A 425 -10.83 7.21 -22.11
N THR A 426 -10.80 6.78 -20.85
CA THR A 426 -12.03 6.55 -20.09
C THR A 426 -12.67 7.85 -19.61
N VAL A 427 -11.88 8.82 -19.18
CA VAL A 427 -12.36 10.16 -18.82
C VAL A 427 -13.01 10.83 -20.02
N LEU A 428 -12.40 10.74 -21.20
CA LEU A 428 -12.95 11.25 -22.45
C LEU A 428 -14.25 10.51 -22.81
N TYR A 429 -14.24 9.18 -22.79
CA TYR A 429 -15.44 8.38 -23.03
C TYR A 429 -16.58 8.79 -22.09
N TYR A 430 -16.29 8.92 -20.80
CA TYR A 430 -17.25 9.32 -19.78
C TYR A 430 -17.78 10.75 -19.99
N TYR A 431 -16.89 11.68 -20.34
CA TYR A 431 -17.24 13.06 -20.65
C TYR A 431 -18.17 13.17 -21.86
N PHE A 432 -17.85 12.46 -22.96
CA PHE A 432 -18.68 12.46 -24.16
C PHE A 432 -20.01 11.73 -23.95
N TYR A 433 -20.01 10.63 -23.20
CA TYR A 433 -21.23 9.89 -22.86
C TYR A 433 -22.20 10.75 -22.05
N ASN A 434 -21.72 11.47 -21.04
CA ASN A 434 -22.56 12.33 -20.22
C ASN A 434 -23.07 13.58 -20.96
N ARG A 435 -22.35 14.08 -21.97
CA ARG A 435 -22.80 15.23 -22.76
C ARG A 435 -24.06 14.92 -23.59
N GLN A 436 -24.28 13.65 -23.93
CA GLN A 436 -25.46 13.21 -24.68
C GLN A 436 -26.70 12.99 -23.80
N GLN A 437 -26.54 12.88 -22.47
CA GLN A 437 -27.67 12.79 -21.54
C GLN A 437 -28.10 14.18 -21.05
N THR A 438 -29.12 14.73 -21.71
CA THR A 438 -29.78 15.97 -21.32
C THR A 438 -30.85 15.71 -20.26
N ASN A 439 -30.47 15.82 -18.98
CA ASN A 439 -31.18 16.57 -17.92
C ASN A 439 -31.14 15.99 -16.50
N ASN A 440 -30.70 14.75 -16.24
CA ASN A 440 -30.54 14.27 -14.86
C ASN A 440 -29.37 13.28 -14.72
N LEU A 441 -28.20 13.77 -14.30
CA LEU A 441 -27.11 12.89 -13.90
C LEU A 441 -27.51 12.13 -12.62
N THR A 442 -27.27 10.82 -12.62
CA THR A 442 -27.30 10.01 -11.39
C THR A 442 -26.31 10.55 -10.37
N LYS A 443 -26.53 10.25 -9.09
CA LYS A 443 -25.63 10.63 -8.00
C LYS A 443 -24.19 10.13 -8.26
N TYR A 444 -24.08 8.91 -8.78
CA TYR A 444 -22.83 8.34 -9.25
C TYR A 444 -22.17 9.23 -10.31
N GLN A 445 -22.93 9.59 -11.35
CA GLN A 445 -22.38 10.35 -12.46
C GLN A 445 -21.93 11.75 -12.01
N GLU A 446 -22.65 12.38 -11.08
CA GLU A 446 -22.25 13.67 -10.53
C GLU A 446 -20.95 13.55 -9.72
N ASN A 447 -20.82 12.55 -8.84
CA ASN A 447 -19.60 12.33 -8.06
C ASN A 447 -18.40 12.00 -8.97
N ALA A 448 -18.56 11.13 -9.96
CA ALA A 448 -17.51 10.81 -10.93
C ALA A 448 -17.12 12.05 -11.77
N SER A 449 -18.09 12.88 -12.15
CA SER A 449 -17.81 14.18 -12.79
C SER A 449 -17.02 15.11 -11.88
N ASN A 450 -17.31 15.15 -10.58
CA ASN A 450 -16.59 16.00 -9.64
C ASN A 450 -15.13 15.53 -9.43
N ILE A 451 -14.85 14.22 -9.50
CA ILE A 451 -13.46 13.72 -9.51
C ILE A 451 -12.67 14.37 -10.66
N ILE A 452 -13.22 14.35 -11.87
CA ILE A 452 -12.57 14.89 -13.07
C ILE A 452 -12.43 16.42 -13.01
N LYS A 453 -13.45 17.12 -12.53
CA LYS A 453 -13.51 18.60 -12.59
C LYS A 453 -12.85 19.30 -11.41
N ILE A 454 -12.78 18.65 -10.24
CA ILE A 454 -12.33 19.28 -8.98
C ILE A 454 -11.09 18.56 -8.46
N ILE A 455 -11.19 17.25 -8.23
CA ILE A 455 -10.14 16.51 -7.50
C ILE A 455 -8.87 16.38 -8.34
N ILE A 456 -8.95 15.88 -9.57
CA ILE A 456 -7.76 15.68 -10.42
C ILE A 456 -7.05 17.02 -10.71
N PRO A 457 -7.72 18.10 -11.13
CA PRO A 457 -7.03 19.36 -11.40
C PRO A 457 -6.43 19.99 -10.13
N SER A 458 -7.11 19.88 -8.97
CA SER A 458 -6.54 20.37 -7.71
C SER A 458 -5.30 19.58 -7.27
N LEU A 459 -5.28 18.26 -7.46
CA LEU A 459 -4.10 17.44 -7.18
C LEU A 459 -2.94 17.72 -8.14
N LEU A 460 -3.23 18.03 -9.40
CA LEU A 460 -2.21 18.46 -10.36
C LEU A 460 -1.58 19.80 -9.94
N ILE A 461 -2.40 20.76 -9.50
CA ILE A 461 -1.89 22.03 -8.94
C ILE A 461 -1.05 21.75 -7.69
N ALA A 462 -1.56 20.93 -6.77
CA ALA A 462 -0.84 20.53 -5.57
C ALA A 462 0.51 19.87 -5.90
N TYR A 463 0.58 19.02 -6.93
CA TYR A 463 1.83 18.40 -7.39
C TYR A 463 2.84 19.44 -7.88
N LEU A 464 2.40 20.38 -8.72
CA LEU A 464 3.25 21.42 -9.26
C LEU A 464 3.80 22.35 -8.17
N LEU A 465 2.95 22.72 -7.20
CA LEU A 465 3.37 23.54 -6.06
C LEU A 465 4.31 22.77 -5.12
N SER A 466 4.01 21.50 -4.84
CA SER A 466 4.84 20.68 -3.93
C SER A 466 6.23 20.39 -4.49
N LYS A 467 6.40 20.33 -5.81
CA LYS A 467 7.72 20.19 -6.45
C LYS A 467 8.64 21.40 -6.27
N GLN A 468 8.10 22.54 -5.81
CA GLN A 468 8.90 23.75 -5.53
C GLN A 468 9.43 23.80 -4.10
N ILE A 469 9.08 22.82 -3.26
CA ILE A 469 9.48 22.74 -1.86
C ILE A 469 10.75 21.89 -1.76
N ASN A 470 11.81 22.46 -1.20
CA ASN A 470 13.04 21.74 -0.87
C ASN A 470 13.00 21.29 0.59
N PHE A 471 13.66 20.18 0.90
CA PHE A 471 13.84 19.69 2.27
C PHE A 471 15.33 19.67 2.57
N ASN A 472 15.84 20.74 3.20
CA ASN A 472 17.28 20.92 3.42
C ASN A 472 17.91 19.79 4.27
N ASP A 473 17.13 19.17 5.14
CA ASP A 473 17.56 18.08 6.04
C ASP A 473 17.56 16.69 5.35
N LEU A 474 17.16 16.61 4.09
CA LEU A 474 17.14 15.38 3.30
C LEU A 474 18.15 15.46 2.16
N ILE A 475 18.74 14.31 1.87
CA ILE A 475 19.62 14.13 0.70
C ILE A 475 18.88 14.43 -0.61
N ASN A 476 19.58 15.05 -1.55
CA ASN A 476 18.99 15.64 -2.77
C ASN A 476 18.06 14.70 -3.55
N TYR A 477 18.36 13.41 -3.60
CA TYR A 477 17.54 12.46 -4.35
C TYR A 477 16.23 12.07 -3.65
N GLU A 478 16.13 12.20 -2.31
CA GLU A 478 14.92 11.89 -1.54
C GLU A 478 13.97 13.10 -1.43
N GLN A 479 14.46 14.33 -1.60
CA GLN A 479 13.62 15.54 -1.49
C GLN A 479 12.41 15.51 -2.42
N SER A 480 12.56 14.88 -3.59
CA SER A 480 11.54 14.83 -4.62
C SER A 480 10.45 13.77 -4.39
N ASP A 481 10.63 12.89 -3.39
CA ASP A 481 9.82 11.70 -3.16
C ASP A 481 8.43 12.02 -2.59
N TYR A 482 8.30 13.06 -1.76
CA TYR A 482 6.99 13.49 -1.26
C TYR A 482 6.08 13.95 -2.39
N ALA A 483 6.62 14.77 -3.31
CA ALA A 483 5.87 15.24 -4.46
C ALA A 483 5.62 14.13 -5.48
N SER A 484 6.54 13.16 -5.64
CA SER A 484 6.37 12.05 -6.60
C SER A 484 5.23 11.09 -6.24
N ARG A 485 4.79 11.08 -4.98
CA ARG A 485 3.62 10.32 -4.50
C ARG A 485 2.26 10.91 -4.92
N LEU A 486 2.18 12.20 -5.26
CA LEU A 486 0.93 12.84 -5.71
C LEU A 486 0.37 12.27 -7.03
N PRO A 487 1.20 12.02 -8.07
CA PRO A 487 0.78 11.27 -9.24
C PRO A 487 0.17 9.89 -8.93
N ILE A 488 0.68 9.17 -7.92
CA ILE A 488 0.10 7.88 -7.47
C ILE A 488 -1.31 8.10 -6.93
N ILE A 489 -1.55 9.18 -6.18
CA ILE A 489 -2.86 9.55 -5.67
C ILE A 489 -3.83 9.89 -6.82
N ILE A 490 -3.36 10.62 -7.85
CA ILE A 490 -4.16 10.91 -9.05
C ILE A 490 -4.56 9.61 -9.75
N ILE A 491 -3.62 8.67 -9.89
CA ILE A 491 -3.84 7.32 -10.41
C ILE A 491 -4.91 6.58 -9.60
N ILE A 492 -4.86 6.65 -8.27
CA ILE A 492 -5.87 6.06 -7.39
C ILE A 492 -7.26 6.68 -7.62
N PHE A 493 -7.37 8.00 -7.82
CA PHE A 493 -8.64 8.65 -8.19
C PHE A 493 -9.15 8.27 -9.58
N LEU A 494 -8.26 7.83 -10.48
CA LEU A 494 -8.62 7.32 -11.81
C LEU A 494 -9.08 5.85 -11.79
N LEU A 495 -8.82 5.10 -10.72
CA LEU A 495 -9.16 3.68 -10.60
C LEU A 495 -10.64 3.34 -10.94
N PRO A 496 -11.66 4.08 -10.46
CA PRO A 496 -13.05 3.79 -10.80
C PRO A 496 -13.32 3.76 -12.30
N PHE A 497 -12.64 4.63 -13.06
CA PHE A 497 -12.75 4.70 -14.51
C PHE A 497 -12.12 3.46 -15.17
N TRP A 498 -10.96 3.01 -14.70
CA TRP A 498 -10.37 1.76 -15.22
C TRP A 498 -11.24 0.54 -15.00
N LEU A 499 -11.94 0.47 -13.85
CA LEU A 499 -12.89 -0.61 -13.58
C LEU A 499 -14.04 -0.60 -14.59
N MET A 500 -14.57 0.58 -14.94
CA MET A 500 -15.61 0.72 -15.97
C MET A 500 -15.10 0.30 -17.36
N ALA A 501 -13.93 0.78 -17.76
CA ALA A 501 -13.32 0.45 -19.04
C ALA A 501 -12.99 -1.04 -19.15
N GLY A 502 -12.38 -1.61 -18.12
CA GLY A 502 -12.04 -3.01 -18.03
C GLY A 502 -13.27 -3.93 -18.04
N TYR A 503 -14.35 -3.54 -17.34
CA TYR A 503 -15.62 -4.27 -17.42
C TYR A 503 -16.15 -4.32 -18.87
N ASN A 504 -16.16 -3.17 -19.57
CA ASN A 504 -16.61 -3.10 -20.96
C ASN A 504 -15.72 -3.90 -21.90
N LEU A 505 -14.40 -3.89 -21.68
CA LEU A 505 -13.45 -4.69 -22.43
C LEU A 505 -13.71 -6.19 -22.25
N ILE A 506 -13.85 -6.66 -21.00
CA ILE A 506 -14.16 -8.07 -20.71
C ILE A 506 -15.50 -8.47 -21.30
N LYS A 507 -16.52 -7.60 -21.24
CA LYS A 507 -17.81 -7.84 -21.88
C LYS A 507 -17.65 -8.06 -23.39
N LYS A 508 -16.90 -7.21 -24.08
CA LYS A 508 -16.62 -7.35 -25.53
C LYS A 508 -15.84 -8.63 -25.84
N ILE A 509 -14.80 -8.94 -25.07
CA ILE A 509 -14.02 -10.18 -25.24
C ILE A 509 -14.93 -11.40 -25.11
N ARG A 510 -15.81 -11.44 -24.11
CA ARG A 510 -16.73 -12.58 -23.92
C ARG A 510 -17.83 -12.70 -24.99
N GLN A 511 -18.06 -11.65 -25.76
CA GLN A 511 -18.97 -11.64 -26.90
C GLN A 511 -18.25 -11.95 -28.22
N SER A 512 -16.92 -11.99 -28.23
CA SER A 512 -16.10 -12.31 -29.40
C SER A 512 -15.99 -13.81 -29.64
N GLU A 513 -15.37 -14.18 -30.76
CA GLU A 513 -15.11 -15.58 -31.13
C GLU A 513 -14.23 -16.30 -30.11
N ARG A 514 -14.36 -17.63 -30.03
CA ARG A 514 -13.63 -18.45 -29.06
C ARG A 514 -12.11 -18.31 -29.19
N ALA A 515 -11.59 -18.13 -30.41
CA ALA A 515 -10.17 -17.88 -30.64
C ALA A 515 -9.69 -16.59 -29.95
N ILE A 516 -10.42 -15.49 -30.12
CA ILE A 516 -10.12 -14.20 -29.48
C ILE A 516 -10.21 -14.34 -27.95
N GLN A 517 -11.22 -15.04 -27.43
CA GLN A 517 -11.34 -15.29 -25.99
C GLN A 517 -10.11 -16.04 -25.43
N ILE A 518 -9.63 -17.06 -26.13
CA ILE A 518 -8.45 -17.84 -25.72
C ILE A 518 -7.19 -16.97 -25.79
N ILE A 519 -6.99 -16.21 -26.87
CA ILE A 519 -5.85 -15.30 -27.03
C ILE A 519 -5.84 -14.26 -25.89
N CYS A 520 -6.96 -13.61 -25.63
CA CYS A 520 -7.08 -12.65 -24.55
C CYS A 520 -6.90 -13.27 -23.16
N LEU A 521 -7.32 -14.53 -22.95
CA LEU A 521 -7.10 -15.24 -21.70
C LEU A 521 -5.60 -15.52 -21.49
N ILE A 522 -4.92 -16.07 -22.50
CA ILE A 522 -3.46 -16.32 -22.44
C ILE A 522 -2.72 -15.02 -22.17
N PHE A 523 -3.06 -13.96 -22.90
CA PHE A 523 -2.49 -12.63 -22.70
C PHE A 523 -2.74 -12.10 -21.29
N GLY A 524 -3.97 -12.22 -20.77
CA GLY A 524 -4.31 -11.79 -19.41
C GLY A 524 -3.55 -12.56 -18.32
N LEU A 525 -3.37 -13.87 -18.49
CA LEU A 525 -2.56 -14.69 -17.57
C LEU A 525 -1.08 -14.32 -17.64
N GLY A 526 -0.57 -14.01 -18.84
CA GLY A 526 0.77 -13.45 -19.02
C GLY A 526 0.94 -12.14 -18.26
N LEU A 527 0.00 -11.20 -18.43
CA LEU A 527 0.01 -9.91 -17.72
C LEU A 527 -0.05 -10.07 -16.19
N LEU A 528 -0.80 -11.05 -15.66
CA LEU A 528 -0.80 -11.34 -14.23
C LEU A 528 0.59 -11.77 -13.72
N ASN A 529 1.32 -12.58 -14.49
CA ASN A 529 2.71 -12.94 -14.17
C ASN A 529 3.65 -11.75 -14.26
N VAL A 530 3.54 -10.94 -15.32
CA VAL A 530 4.35 -9.72 -15.48
C VAL A 530 4.14 -8.78 -14.30
N ALA A 531 2.88 -8.57 -13.90
CA ALA A 531 2.54 -7.73 -12.76
C ALA A 531 3.03 -8.32 -11.43
N LEU A 532 2.95 -9.65 -11.25
CA LEU A 532 3.51 -10.32 -10.09
C LEU A 532 5.03 -10.10 -10.02
N TYR A 533 5.76 -10.46 -11.07
CA TYR A 533 7.21 -10.32 -11.15
C TYR A 533 7.67 -8.87 -10.89
N SER A 534 7.00 -7.91 -11.53
CA SER A 534 7.37 -6.49 -11.49
C SER A 534 6.92 -5.76 -10.23
N SER A 535 6.04 -6.35 -9.40
CA SER A 535 5.63 -5.74 -8.13
C SER A 535 6.69 -5.86 -7.03
N TYR A 536 7.66 -6.78 -7.20
CA TYR A 536 8.75 -7.05 -6.26
C TYR A 536 10.10 -6.60 -6.82
N PRO A 537 11.13 -6.49 -5.96
CA PRO A 537 12.48 -6.16 -6.39
C PRO A 537 13.00 -7.15 -7.43
N ARG A 538 13.85 -6.67 -8.34
CA ARG A 538 14.37 -7.47 -9.45
C ARG A 538 15.88 -7.32 -9.49
N PHE A 539 16.56 -8.41 -9.83
CA PHE A 539 17.98 -8.41 -10.06
C PHE A 539 18.24 -9.26 -11.30
N ASP A 540 18.22 -8.59 -12.44
CA ASP A 540 18.42 -9.18 -13.76
C ASP A 540 19.14 -8.19 -14.68
N LYS A 541 19.29 -8.54 -15.95
CA LYS A 541 20.05 -7.75 -16.92
C LYS A 541 19.42 -6.39 -17.28
N TYR A 542 18.13 -6.20 -16.99
CA TYR A 542 17.41 -4.93 -17.25
C TYR A 542 17.30 -4.08 -16.00
N TRP A 543 17.24 -4.71 -14.83
CA TRP A 543 17.05 -4.01 -13.57
C TRP A 543 17.95 -4.55 -12.46
N ASN A 544 18.70 -3.63 -11.88
CA ASN A 544 19.52 -3.88 -10.70
C ASN A 544 18.89 -3.18 -9.49
N SER A 545 18.08 -3.90 -8.71
CA SER A 545 17.65 -3.40 -7.40
C SER A 545 18.86 -3.36 -6.45
N HIS A 546 19.02 -2.26 -5.73
CA HIS A 546 20.14 -2.08 -4.80
C HIS A 546 19.74 -2.35 -3.33
N GLY A 547 18.46 -2.62 -3.07
CA GLY A 547 17.92 -2.85 -1.72
C GLY A 547 17.98 -4.32 -1.32
N TYR A 548 19.07 -4.73 -0.67
CA TYR A 548 19.14 -6.03 0.01
C TYR A 548 18.15 -6.08 1.18
N SER A 549 17.65 -7.27 1.51
CA SER A 549 16.92 -7.49 2.76
C SER A 549 17.87 -7.63 3.95
N THR A 550 17.43 -7.19 5.13
CA THR A 550 18.13 -7.46 6.39
C THR A 550 18.24 -8.96 6.65
N SER A 551 19.45 -9.41 6.97
CA SER A 551 19.81 -10.81 7.18
C SER A 551 20.01 -11.15 8.65
N GLN A 552 20.09 -12.45 8.93
CA GLN A 552 20.44 -12.96 10.26
C GLN A 552 21.87 -12.56 10.66
N ASN A 553 22.80 -12.52 9.70
CA ASN A 553 24.17 -12.08 9.96
C ASN A 553 24.24 -10.59 10.31
N ASP A 554 23.35 -9.75 9.76
CA ASP A 554 23.27 -8.33 10.17
C ASP A 554 22.84 -8.19 11.63
N ILE A 555 21.85 -8.99 12.05
CA ILE A 555 21.40 -9.05 13.45
C ILE A 555 22.51 -9.54 14.37
N GLU A 556 23.24 -10.58 13.96
CA GLU A 556 24.35 -11.13 14.73
C GLU A 556 25.53 -10.16 14.83
N ALA A 557 25.82 -9.41 13.76
CA ALA A 557 26.85 -8.38 13.77
C ALA A 557 26.55 -7.27 14.78
N VAL A 558 25.31 -6.76 14.78
CA VAL A 558 24.83 -5.78 15.76
C VAL A 558 24.95 -6.31 17.18
N LYS A 559 24.51 -7.56 17.43
CA LYS A 559 24.63 -8.21 18.75
C LYS A 559 26.07 -8.48 19.15
N SER A 560 26.96 -8.68 18.19
CA SER A 560 28.38 -8.88 18.47
C SER A 560 29.03 -7.58 18.94
N VAL A 561 28.79 -6.48 18.23
CA VAL A 561 29.30 -5.16 18.60
C VAL A 561 28.75 -4.72 19.96
N ALA A 562 27.45 -4.89 20.19
CA ALA A 562 26.82 -4.54 21.47
C ALA A 562 27.34 -5.36 22.67
N ARG A 563 27.99 -6.51 22.45
CA ARG A 563 28.61 -7.34 23.50
C ARG A 563 30.11 -7.09 23.66
N ASP A 564 30.76 -6.43 22.70
CA ASP A 564 32.20 -6.14 22.76
C ASP A 564 32.53 -5.02 23.76
N THR A 565 31.58 -4.13 24.03
CA THR A 565 31.83 -2.93 24.84
C THR A 565 30.62 -2.45 25.63
N ASP A 566 30.87 -2.07 26.89
CA ASP A 566 29.94 -1.28 27.70
C ASP A 566 30.17 0.24 27.54
N MET A 567 31.31 0.65 26.95
CA MET A 567 31.59 2.06 26.67
C MET A 567 30.78 2.58 25.48
N PRO A 568 30.37 3.86 25.48
CA PRO A 568 29.73 4.51 24.34
C PRO A 568 30.53 4.32 23.04
N TYR A 569 29.83 3.99 21.95
CA TYR A 569 30.43 3.74 20.65
C TYR A 569 29.55 4.23 19.51
N ILE A 570 30.14 4.39 18.33
CA ILE A 570 29.41 4.52 17.07
C ILE A 570 29.72 3.36 16.14
N VAL A 571 28.81 3.12 15.20
CA VAL A 571 28.99 2.13 14.15
C VAL A 571 28.74 2.78 12.81
N LEU A 572 29.69 2.67 11.88
CA LEU A 572 29.55 3.06 10.49
C LEU A 572 29.17 1.80 9.69
N ALA A 573 27.93 1.74 9.20
CA ALA A 573 27.41 0.58 8.48
C ALA A 573 26.41 0.97 7.39
N ASN A 574 26.02 0.01 6.55
CA ASN A 574 24.96 0.22 5.57
C ASN A 574 23.55 0.19 6.19
N GLN A 575 22.57 0.54 5.37
CA GLN A 575 21.15 0.61 5.74
C GLN A 575 20.58 -0.67 6.37
N GLN A 576 20.98 -1.86 5.92
CA GLN A 576 20.41 -3.12 6.43
C GLN A 576 20.91 -3.44 7.83
N VAL A 577 22.20 -3.18 8.08
CA VAL A 577 22.78 -3.30 9.42
C VAL A 577 22.17 -2.26 10.37
N SER A 578 21.95 -1.03 9.91
CA SER A 578 21.22 -0.02 10.70
C SER A 578 19.77 -0.41 10.99
N ALA A 579 19.07 -1.06 10.05
CA ALA A 579 17.74 -1.63 10.31
C ALA A 579 17.79 -2.73 11.37
N ALA A 580 18.81 -3.60 11.33
CA ALA A 580 19.04 -4.60 12.36
C ALA A 580 19.33 -3.94 13.73
N ALA A 581 20.11 -2.85 13.76
CA ALA A 581 20.38 -2.10 14.98
C ALA A 581 19.10 -1.52 15.60
N LEU A 582 18.25 -0.88 14.80
CA LEU A 582 16.95 -0.37 15.28
C LEU A 582 16.06 -1.47 15.86
N LYS A 583 16.07 -2.65 15.23
CA LYS A 583 15.29 -3.79 15.69
C LYS A 583 15.78 -4.34 17.03
N GLU A 584 17.09 -4.50 17.19
CA GLU A 584 17.67 -5.19 18.34
C GLU A 584 17.98 -4.24 19.51
N LEU A 585 18.36 -2.99 19.23
CA LEU A 585 18.83 -2.00 20.22
C LEU A 585 17.83 -0.85 20.44
N GLY A 586 16.80 -0.73 19.61
CA GLY A 586 15.76 0.30 19.74
C GLY A 586 16.30 1.73 19.61
N PHE A 587 15.51 2.70 20.06
CA PHE A 587 15.84 4.13 20.06
C PHE A 587 16.45 4.62 21.38
N ASP A 588 16.92 3.73 22.26
CA ASP A 588 17.29 4.12 23.62
C ASP A 588 18.74 4.63 23.76
N HIS A 589 19.50 4.69 22.66
CA HIS A 589 20.91 5.06 22.66
C HIS A 589 21.14 6.21 21.67
N TYR A 590 21.27 7.42 22.18
CA TYR A 590 21.62 8.62 21.41
C TYR A 590 22.84 9.27 22.04
N HIS A 591 23.72 9.80 21.19
CA HIS A 591 24.89 10.57 21.61
C HIS A 591 24.68 12.04 21.33
N ASP A 592 25.15 12.90 22.24
CA ASP A 592 25.18 14.34 21.99
C ASP A 592 26.30 14.66 20.99
N SER A 593 25.93 15.29 19.87
CA SER A 593 26.88 15.74 18.85
C SER A 593 26.78 17.25 18.62
N SER A 594 27.70 17.79 17.83
CA SER A 594 27.63 19.19 17.37
C SER A 594 26.38 19.50 16.52
N ALA A 595 25.71 18.48 15.98
CA ALA A 595 24.46 18.60 15.23
C ALA A 595 23.20 18.25 16.06
N GLY A 596 23.34 18.06 17.38
CA GLY A 596 22.30 17.59 18.28
C GLY A 596 22.39 16.10 18.58
N ALA A 597 21.34 15.52 19.16
CA ALA A 597 21.31 14.10 19.50
C ALA A 597 21.31 13.23 18.23
N ILE A 598 22.29 12.34 18.11
CA ILE A 598 22.44 11.41 16.96
C ILE A 598 22.27 9.97 17.40
N TYR A 599 21.64 9.17 16.54
CA TYR A 599 21.63 7.72 16.72
C TYR A 599 23.01 7.17 16.36
N PHE A 600 23.52 6.26 17.19
CA PHE A 600 24.87 5.70 17.11
C PHE A 600 25.12 4.75 15.91
N TYR A 601 24.08 4.43 15.14
CA TYR A 601 24.17 3.83 13.81
C TYR A 601 23.66 4.82 12.75
N PRO A 602 24.18 4.80 11.52
CA PRO A 602 23.79 5.73 10.48
C PRO A 602 22.35 5.52 10.03
N ILE A 603 21.61 6.62 9.95
CA ILE A 603 20.29 6.66 9.32
C ILE A 603 20.49 7.13 7.86
N PRO A 604 20.12 6.32 6.85
CA PRO A 604 20.47 6.56 5.44
C PRO A 604 19.94 7.87 4.85
N THR A 605 18.90 8.46 5.44
CA THR A 605 18.17 9.61 4.90
C THR A 605 18.85 10.96 5.17
N GLY A 606 20.14 10.99 5.52
CA GLY A 606 20.93 12.22 5.62
C GLY A 606 21.70 12.48 6.91
N GLY A 607 21.79 11.51 7.83
CA GLY A 607 22.59 11.68 9.05
C GLY A 607 24.09 11.79 8.75
N PRO A 608 24.87 12.65 9.45
CA PRO A 608 26.31 12.81 9.22
C PRO A 608 27.11 11.50 9.30
N LEU A 609 26.72 10.58 10.19
CA LEU A 609 27.34 9.25 10.29
C LEU A 609 27.22 8.42 9.00
N TYR A 610 26.15 8.60 8.22
CA TYR A 610 26.04 7.89 6.95
C TYR A 610 27.08 8.40 5.96
N GLN A 611 27.35 9.70 5.94
CA GLN A 611 28.40 10.26 5.09
C GLN A 611 29.78 9.76 5.50
N TYR A 612 30.08 9.66 6.80
CA TYR A 612 31.32 9.04 7.26
C TYR A 612 31.43 7.57 6.85
N TYR A 613 30.34 6.81 6.90
CA TYR A 613 30.31 5.45 6.36
C TYR A 613 30.63 5.43 4.86
N LEU A 614 30.01 6.31 4.06
CA LEU A 614 30.28 6.42 2.63
C LEU A 614 31.76 6.76 2.38
N ASP A 615 32.36 7.62 3.19
CA ASP A 615 33.77 7.99 3.08
C ASP A 615 34.68 6.79 3.39
N MET A 616 34.38 6.00 4.43
CA MET A 616 35.13 4.77 4.75
C MET A 616 35.07 3.73 3.62
N VAL A 617 33.92 3.58 2.94
CA VAL A 617 33.75 2.52 1.92
C VAL A 617 34.05 2.96 0.48
N TYR A 618 33.97 4.25 0.16
CA TYR A 618 34.21 4.76 -1.21
C TYR A 618 35.52 5.53 -1.36
N LYS A 619 36.05 6.16 -0.30
CA LYS A 619 37.35 6.85 -0.35
C LYS A 619 38.46 5.94 0.16
N ALA A 620 38.50 5.69 1.47
CA ALA A 620 39.45 4.79 2.11
C ALA A 620 38.99 4.46 3.55
N PRO A 621 39.09 3.22 4.02
CA PRO A 621 38.80 2.86 5.41
C PRO A 621 40.00 3.21 6.30
N ASP A 622 40.27 4.50 6.51
CA ASP A 622 41.39 4.98 7.30
C ASP A 622 41.00 5.36 8.74
N GLN A 623 42.00 5.32 9.63
CA GLN A 623 41.81 5.66 11.05
C GLN A 623 41.39 7.12 11.25
N LYS A 624 41.79 8.01 10.34
CA LYS A 624 41.46 9.44 10.39
C LYS A 624 39.95 9.65 10.27
N THR A 625 39.31 9.06 9.27
CA THR A 625 37.87 9.19 9.01
C THR A 625 37.05 8.65 10.17
N MET A 626 37.45 7.50 10.75
CA MET A 626 36.80 6.97 11.94
C MET A 626 37.00 7.88 13.17
N THR A 627 38.21 8.44 13.36
CA THR A 627 38.48 9.39 14.45
C THR A 627 37.65 10.66 14.33
N GLU A 628 37.46 11.19 13.12
CA GLU A 628 36.58 12.33 12.86
C GLU A 628 35.12 12.00 13.17
N ALA A 629 34.64 10.81 12.79
CA ALA A 629 33.30 10.35 13.11
C ALA A 629 33.09 10.18 14.63
N MET A 630 34.07 9.60 15.32
CA MET A 630 34.07 9.43 16.78
C MET A 630 34.07 10.77 17.51
N ALA A 631 34.92 11.71 17.07
CA ALA A 631 34.97 13.06 17.61
C ALA A 631 33.65 13.83 17.38
N PHE A 632 33.03 13.65 16.21
CA PHE A 632 31.71 14.21 15.91
C PHE A 632 30.65 13.69 16.89
N ALA A 633 30.69 12.40 17.23
CA ALA A 633 29.74 11.75 18.14
C ALA A 633 30.12 11.85 19.63
N GLY A 634 31.30 12.41 19.97
CA GLY A 634 31.78 12.49 21.34
C GLY A 634 32.09 11.13 21.98
N VAL A 635 32.50 10.13 21.20
CA VAL A 635 32.83 8.78 21.69
C VAL A 635 34.30 8.42 21.44
N GLU A 636 34.80 7.44 22.18
CA GLU A 636 36.19 6.95 22.03
C GLU A 636 36.30 5.65 21.24
N ARG A 637 35.16 5.04 20.88
CA ARG A 637 35.11 3.73 20.21
C ARG A 637 34.25 3.76 18.97
N GLY A 638 34.79 3.22 17.88
CA GLY A 638 34.15 3.21 16.58
C GLY A 638 34.26 1.84 15.91
N TYR A 639 33.17 1.43 15.26
CA TYR A 639 33.16 0.21 14.47
C TYR A 639 32.82 0.50 13.01
N LEU A 640 33.52 -0.14 12.08
CA LEU A 640 33.11 -0.22 10.69
C LEU A 640 32.55 -1.63 10.44
N ILE A 641 31.34 -1.71 9.87
CA ILE A 641 30.74 -2.98 9.45
C ILE A 641 30.65 -3.02 7.93
N VAL A 642 31.24 -4.05 7.33
CA VAL A 642 31.26 -4.26 5.88
C VAL A 642 30.64 -5.62 5.55
N ASN A 643 29.52 -5.59 4.83
CA ASN A 643 28.90 -6.79 4.31
C ASN A 643 29.56 -7.22 2.99
N LYS A 644 29.67 -8.53 2.78
CA LYS A 644 30.22 -9.11 1.55
C LYS A 644 29.41 -8.73 0.30
N TYR A 645 28.10 -8.54 0.44
CA TYR A 645 27.25 -8.11 -0.66
C TYR A 645 27.44 -6.64 -1.06
N TRP A 646 28.19 -5.85 -0.28
CA TRP A 646 28.49 -4.46 -0.61
C TRP A 646 29.46 -4.38 -1.79
N TYR A 647 29.30 -3.34 -2.61
CA TYR A 647 30.15 -3.17 -3.78
C TYR A 647 31.63 -3.01 -3.38
N GLN A 648 32.52 -3.78 -4.01
CA GLN A 648 33.96 -3.84 -3.70
C GLN A 648 34.30 -4.23 -2.25
N SER A 649 33.43 -4.99 -1.59
CA SER A 649 33.62 -5.45 -0.21
C SER A 649 35.00 -6.08 0.03
N ASP A 650 35.48 -6.96 -0.85
CA ASP A 650 36.80 -7.62 -0.71
C ASP A 650 37.96 -6.61 -0.58
N ARG A 651 37.94 -5.56 -1.41
CA ARG A 651 38.94 -4.49 -1.36
C ARG A 651 38.82 -3.67 -0.07
N ILE A 652 37.60 -3.34 0.33
CA ILE A 652 37.33 -2.56 1.55
C ILE A 652 37.78 -3.35 2.78
N ILE A 653 37.43 -4.63 2.86
CA ILE A 653 37.82 -5.56 3.93
C ILE A 653 39.34 -5.66 4.02
N ALA A 654 40.01 -5.89 2.88
CA ALA A 654 41.48 -5.98 2.86
C ALA A 654 42.14 -4.69 3.35
N ALA A 655 41.62 -3.52 2.96
CA ALA A 655 42.14 -2.22 3.41
C ALA A 655 41.85 -1.96 4.90
N ALA A 656 40.62 -2.25 5.38
CA ALA A 656 40.23 -2.03 6.76
C ALA A 656 41.02 -2.92 7.74
N ARG A 657 41.41 -4.15 7.35
CA ARG A 657 42.30 -5.02 8.14
C ARG A 657 43.66 -4.39 8.44
N LEU A 658 44.14 -3.47 7.60
CA LEU A 658 45.44 -2.82 7.78
C LEU A 658 45.37 -1.62 8.72
N THR A 659 44.18 -1.05 8.94
CA THR A 659 43.99 0.21 9.68
C THR A 659 43.24 0.03 10.99
N ALA A 660 42.46 -1.03 11.14
CA ALA A 660 41.73 -1.37 12.35
C ALA A 660 42.64 -1.97 13.43
N GLN A 661 42.26 -1.78 14.69
CA GLN A 661 42.97 -2.35 15.85
C GLN A 661 42.66 -3.85 15.99
N GLU A 662 41.38 -4.21 15.86
CA GLU A 662 40.87 -5.58 15.94
C GLU A 662 39.81 -5.78 14.86
N TRP A 663 39.65 -7.01 14.39
CA TRP A 663 38.57 -7.36 13.47
C TRP A 663 38.14 -8.81 13.65
N TRP A 664 36.89 -9.08 13.31
CA TRP A 664 36.33 -10.43 13.23
C TRP A 664 35.22 -10.48 12.18
N ASP A 665 34.73 -11.67 11.87
CA ASP A 665 33.65 -11.87 10.92
C ASP A 665 32.51 -12.72 11.49
N ILE A 666 31.33 -12.55 10.90
CA ILE A 666 30.15 -13.36 11.13
C ILE A 666 29.92 -14.20 9.87
N ASN A 667 30.21 -15.49 9.98
CA ASN A 667 30.00 -16.50 8.94
C ASN A 667 30.66 -16.17 7.58
N ASN A 668 31.78 -15.44 7.56
CA ASN A 668 32.45 -14.90 6.36
C ASN A 668 31.57 -14.01 5.46
N GLU A 669 30.46 -13.49 5.98
CA GLU A 669 29.49 -12.69 5.22
C GLU A 669 29.41 -11.24 5.71
N VAL A 670 29.71 -10.99 6.99
CA VAL A 670 29.75 -9.64 7.59
C VAL A 670 31.04 -9.48 8.37
N TYR A 671 31.81 -8.44 8.08
CA TYR A 671 33.10 -8.18 8.68
C TYR A 671 33.00 -6.93 9.56
N ILE A 672 33.57 -7.01 10.76
CA ILE A 672 33.49 -5.97 11.78
C ILE A 672 34.92 -5.56 12.12
N PHE A 673 35.17 -4.25 12.09
CA PHE A 673 36.47 -3.63 12.33
C PHE A 673 36.34 -2.63 13.46
N LYS A 674 37.18 -2.75 14.47
CA LYS A 674 37.21 -1.90 15.66
C LYS A 674 38.37 -0.92 15.57
N TYR A 675 38.10 0.34 15.90
CA TYR A 675 39.02 1.46 15.81
C TYR A 675 39.18 2.19 17.15
#